data_AF-A0AAN7EZ79-F1
#
_entry.id   AF-A0AAN7EZ79-F1
#
_cell.length_a   1.000
_cell.length_b   1.000
_cell.length_c   1.000
_cell.angle_alpha   90.00
_cell.angle_beta   90.00
_cell.angle_gamma   90.00
#
_symmetry.space_group_name_H-M   'P 1'
#
loop_
_entity.id
_entity.type
_entity.pdbx_description
1 polymer ?
#
loop_
_entity_poly.entity_id
_entity_poly.type
_entity_poly.pdbx_seq_one_letter_code
_entity_poly.pdbx_strand_id
1 'polypeptide(L)'
;MDQTRKYQVSLRGASVKEITRDALLEKVSQERELRNYARRATAAALFIQRVWRRYKVTKVVALQLQEEWESLLNCNAGVMTGTWISNAVLRPFLFFTACLSVQCQKIQVRDINCMQKCFRILLESLNSTDIKENFCSLATSTLEERRVWAFQARKLISLCLFILSEFNKSHTGGQDIIVLTSLAMRLVVFLTDLKGWKSITADNRQDADIAVKDLICFMGSSKSGIYLSIRRYVNTLDVSFSSQINSIAQTDDKILITASAITLALRPCHMTNSDTDGRVMLDVHNAAEQYCVFLVTIPWLVQRLPAVLVPALKHKSILSPCFQTILILKEKILTEMSEMDHSEIHSSSKVIPPVGWALSNIMCLATGSENDSVDPGRFIQGLDYASYVHVVITLAENFLGWLENVEWMRKEKQDDLVDVSAEPIDTILQETERMHGSLKMSYMDMFRPICQQWHLISLLAIIGTDSHTQSAETVPPNNIECLKKFELLDIAYFYSYMLRIFTVFNPAFGSLPVLNMLSFTPGFLVNLWGNLESILFPVSNRITENNHYLCAGKNSGKEKGGVFVKKQKGANKDGANKWVNVLNKFTGKSQADDDCRDLIDDHPSPSPVNEDSCDVWDIEPLRCGPQGISKDMTCLFHLFCATYSHLLLILDDIEFYEKQVPFTLEQQQRIASVLNTLVYNGLSNGIGRQARPLMESAIRCLHLMYERDCRHQFCPPVLWLSPATKNRPPIAVAARTHEVFSANLRADDASTSRSMGSIITTTPHVFPFEERVEMFREFIKMDKASRKMAGEVSGPGSQSVRDSSHRIVLLKTDFSN
;
A
#
# COMPACT_ATOMS: atom_id res chain seq x y z
N MET A 1 -60.62 63.27 -34.89
CA MET A 1 -62.04 63.24 -34.51
C MET A 1 -62.11 63.25 -32.99
N ASP A 2 -62.69 64.30 -32.44
CA ASP A 2 -62.99 64.44 -31.01
C ASP A 2 -63.81 63.27 -30.47
N GLN A 3 -63.53 62.83 -29.24
CA GLN A 3 -64.57 62.67 -28.22
C GLN A 3 -63.99 62.47 -26.80
N THR A 4 -64.06 63.57 -26.05
CA THR A 4 -64.57 63.69 -24.69
C THR A 4 -64.09 62.71 -23.60
N ARG A 5 -63.19 63.24 -22.78
CA ARG A 5 -62.99 62.92 -21.37
C ARG A 5 -64.32 62.79 -20.62
N LYS A 6 -64.59 61.61 -20.04
CA LYS A 6 -65.46 61.49 -18.86
C LYS A 6 -64.58 61.19 -17.65
N TYR A 7 -64.41 62.21 -16.83
CA TYR A 7 -63.93 62.06 -15.45
C TYR A 7 -65.00 61.30 -14.66
N GLN A 8 -64.68 60.08 -14.24
CA GLN A 8 -65.40 59.43 -13.14
C GLN A 8 -64.54 59.58 -11.89
N VAL A 9 -64.87 60.60 -11.11
CA VAL A 9 -64.32 60.84 -9.78
C VAL A 9 -64.92 59.79 -8.85
N SER A 10 -64.12 58.78 -8.49
CA SER A 10 -64.45 57.86 -7.39
C SER A 10 -64.24 58.58 -6.06
N LEU A 11 -65.33 59.06 -5.47
CA LEU A 11 -65.42 59.60 -4.11
C LEU A 11 -65.39 58.50 -3.04
N ARG A 12 -64.36 57.66 -3.08
CA ARG A 12 -64.02 56.77 -1.96
C ARG A 12 -62.51 56.68 -1.90
N GLY A 13 -61.94 57.14 -0.79
CA GLY A 13 -60.52 56.99 -0.50
C GLY A 13 -60.14 55.51 -0.53
N ALA A 14 -59.59 55.06 -1.65
CA ALA A 14 -58.80 53.86 -1.71
C ALA A 14 -57.37 54.30 -1.42
N SER A 15 -56.92 53.99 -0.22
CA SER A 15 -55.55 54.21 0.23
C SER A 15 -54.57 53.68 -0.83
N VAL A 16 -53.51 54.44 -1.04
CA VAL A 16 -52.29 54.00 -1.71
C VAL A 16 -51.95 52.60 -1.20
N LYS A 17 -52.07 51.58 -2.08
CA LYS A 17 -51.71 50.16 -1.89
C LYS A 17 -51.13 49.87 -0.49
N GLU A 18 -51.99 49.47 0.45
CA GLU A 18 -51.55 48.98 1.76
C GLU A 18 -50.58 47.81 1.53
N ILE A 19 -49.30 48.06 1.74
CA ILE A 19 -48.26 47.04 1.68
C ILE A 19 -48.57 46.06 2.80
N THR A 20 -48.76 44.78 2.46
CA THR A 20 -49.03 43.72 3.44
C THR A 20 -47.93 43.69 4.49
N ARG A 21 -48.30 43.40 5.75
CA ARG A 21 -47.35 43.32 6.88
C ARG A 21 -46.12 42.47 6.55
N ASP A 22 -46.32 41.36 5.85
CA ASP A 22 -45.25 40.45 5.48
C ASP A 22 -44.31 41.06 4.42
N ALA A 23 -44.84 41.82 3.45
CA ALA A 23 -44.03 42.55 2.47
C ALA A 23 -43.24 43.71 3.12
N LEU A 24 -43.76 44.33 4.18
CA LEU A 24 -43.00 45.29 4.98
C LEU A 24 -41.89 44.61 5.78
N LEU A 25 -42.15 43.44 6.38
CA LEU A 25 -41.14 42.67 7.11
C LEU A 25 -40.01 42.18 6.20
N GLU A 26 -40.34 41.72 5.00
CA GLU A 26 -39.37 41.32 3.98
C GLU A 26 -38.53 42.50 3.49
N LYS A 27 -39.14 43.67 3.28
CA LYS A 27 -38.39 44.89 2.93
C LYS A 27 -37.42 45.30 4.04
N VAL A 28 -37.82 45.17 5.31
CA VAL A 28 -36.95 45.44 6.47
C VAL A 28 -35.85 44.39 6.61
N SER A 29 -36.10 43.10 6.32
CA SER A 29 -35.06 42.07 6.32
C SER A 29 -34.04 42.31 5.22
N GLN A 30 -34.48 42.60 3.99
CA GLN A 30 -33.61 42.98 2.87
C GLN A 30 -32.77 44.22 3.21
N GLU A 31 -33.36 45.24 3.83
CA GLU A 31 -32.62 46.43 4.26
C GLU A 31 -31.59 46.11 5.37
N ARG A 32 -31.94 45.24 6.33
CA ARG A 32 -30.99 44.76 7.35
C ARG A 32 -29.84 43.98 6.73
N GLU A 33 -30.12 43.13 5.75
CA GLU A 33 -29.11 42.38 5.00
C GLU A 33 -28.18 43.31 4.21
N LEU A 34 -28.72 44.32 3.51
CA LEU A 34 -27.95 45.33 2.82
C LEU A 34 -27.05 46.12 3.77
N ARG A 35 -27.57 46.54 4.94
CA ARG A 35 -26.77 47.22 5.97
C ARG A 35 -25.71 46.29 6.58
N ASN A 36 -25.99 44.99 6.71
CA ASN A 36 -25.02 44.01 7.18
C ASN A 36 -23.93 43.75 6.13
N TYR A 37 -24.29 43.66 4.86
CA TYR A 37 -23.36 43.58 3.75
C TYR A 37 -22.47 44.82 3.67
N ALA A 38 -23.05 46.03 3.74
CA ALA A 38 -22.29 47.28 3.74
C ALA A 38 -21.29 47.37 4.91
N ARG A 39 -21.68 46.92 6.11
CA ARG A 39 -20.78 46.83 7.27
C ARG A 39 -19.63 45.84 7.02
N ARG A 40 -19.92 44.64 6.50
CA ARG A 40 -18.89 43.65 6.14
C ARG A 40 -17.95 44.15 5.04
N ALA A 41 -18.49 44.81 4.02
CA ALA A 41 -17.72 45.40 2.94
C ALA A 41 -16.79 46.52 3.45
N THR A 42 -17.30 47.38 4.34
CA THR A 42 -16.48 48.44 4.97
C THR A 42 -15.38 47.86 5.85
N ALA A 43 -15.70 46.84 6.65
CA ALA A 43 -14.70 46.13 7.47
C ALA A 43 -13.63 45.45 6.61
N ALA A 44 -14.02 44.79 5.51
CA ALA A 44 -13.09 44.20 4.56
C ALA A 44 -12.21 45.25 3.88
N ALA A 45 -12.78 46.40 3.47
CA ALA A 45 -12.03 47.50 2.88
C ALA A 45 -10.98 48.07 3.86
N LEU A 46 -11.35 48.29 5.12
CA LEU A 46 -10.42 48.74 6.17
C LEU A 46 -9.31 47.71 6.41
N PHE A 47 -9.64 46.43 6.41
CA PHE A 47 -8.66 45.36 6.53
C PHE A 47 -7.66 45.35 5.37
N ILE A 48 -8.15 45.41 4.13
CA ILE A 48 -7.31 45.47 2.92
C ILE A 48 -6.40 46.71 2.97
N GLN A 49 -6.94 47.88 3.31
CA GLN A 49 -6.16 49.11 3.43
C GLN A 49 -5.07 49.01 4.51
N ARG A 50 -5.39 48.41 5.67
CA ARG A 50 -4.41 48.20 6.75
C ARG A 50 -3.28 47.28 6.32
N VAL A 51 -3.60 46.16 5.66
CA VAL A 51 -2.60 45.21 5.16
C VAL A 51 -1.72 45.87 4.10
N TRP A 52 -2.32 46.60 3.15
CA TRP A 52 -1.59 47.29 2.09
C TRP A 52 -0.68 48.41 2.61
N ARG A 53 -1.17 49.26 3.52
CA ARG A 53 -0.37 50.34 4.13
C ARG A 53 0.83 49.77 4.89
N ARG A 54 0.63 48.69 5.66
CA ARG A 54 1.71 47.98 6.34
C ARG A 54 2.74 47.47 5.32
N TYR A 55 2.29 46.72 4.31
CA TYR A 55 3.17 46.18 3.27
C TYR A 55 3.99 47.28 2.59
N LYS A 56 3.34 48.38 2.18
CA LYS A 56 4.00 49.52 1.53
C LYS A 56 5.09 50.12 2.41
N VAL A 57 4.80 50.43 3.67
CA VAL A 57 5.77 51.03 4.59
C VAL A 57 6.91 50.07 4.88
N THR A 58 6.61 48.80 5.19
CA THR A 58 7.62 47.77 5.44
C THR A 58 8.55 47.58 4.24
N LYS A 59 8.02 47.60 3.01
CA LYS A 59 8.82 47.49 1.78
C LYS A 59 9.75 48.70 1.59
N VAL A 60 9.26 49.93 1.83
CA VAL A 60 10.09 51.14 1.72
C VAL A 60 11.24 51.11 2.72
N VAL A 61 10.97 50.77 3.98
CA VAL A 61 12.01 50.65 5.02
C VAL A 61 13.00 49.54 4.70
N ALA A 62 12.54 48.40 4.18
CA ALA A 62 13.42 47.30 3.79
C ALA A 62 14.39 47.69 2.68
N LEU A 63 13.94 48.46 1.67
CA LEU A 63 14.80 48.96 0.60
C LEU A 63 15.83 49.97 1.11
N GLN A 64 15.43 50.89 1.99
CA GLN A 64 16.36 51.84 2.62
C GLN A 64 17.45 51.12 3.42
N LEU A 65 17.06 50.14 4.24
CA LEU A 65 18.01 49.34 5.00
C LEU A 65 18.93 48.50 4.10
N GLN A 66 18.46 48.01 2.96
CA GLN A 66 19.30 47.30 1.99
C GLN A 66 20.39 48.22 1.40
N GLU A 67 20.05 49.47 1.07
CA GLU A 67 21.00 50.47 0.56
C GLU A 67 22.03 50.88 1.62
N GLU A 68 21.59 51.18 2.84
CA GLU A 68 22.47 51.50 3.97
C GLU A 68 23.43 50.34 4.27
N TRP A 69 22.93 49.10 4.22
CA TRP A 69 23.72 47.90 4.46
C TRP A 69 24.76 47.65 3.35
N GLU A 70 24.40 47.83 2.09
CA GLU A 70 25.33 47.73 0.97
C GLU A 70 26.44 48.79 1.08
N SER A 71 26.07 50.02 1.42
CA SER A 71 27.05 51.11 1.64
C SER A 71 27.98 50.80 2.81
N LEU A 72 27.46 50.29 3.92
CA LEU A 72 28.24 49.93 5.11
C LEU A 72 29.30 48.88 4.77
N LEU A 73 28.92 47.83 4.03
CA LEU A 73 29.84 46.74 3.69
C LEU A 73 30.88 47.13 2.64
N ASN A 74 30.57 48.03 1.72
CA ASN A 74 31.53 48.50 0.73
C ASN A 74 32.62 49.41 1.36
N CYS A 75 32.32 50.06 2.50
CA CYS A 75 33.24 51.00 3.16
C CYS A 75 34.06 50.37 4.30
N ASN A 76 33.78 49.14 4.71
CA ASN A 76 34.38 48.57 5.91
C ASN A 76 35.62 47.71 5.60
N ALA A 77 36.79 48.17 6.06
CA ALA A 77 38.08 47.47 5.94
C ALA A 77 38.65 46.98 7.30
N GLY A 78 37.85 47.08 8.37
CA GLY A 78 38.27 46.73 9.74
C GLY A 78 38.00 45.27 10.12
N VAL A 79 38.62 44.82 11.22
CA VAL A 79 38.40 43.50 11.84
C VAL A 79 36.93 43.35 12.24
N MET A 80 36.26 42.33 11.72
CA MET A 80 34.84 42.07 12.00
C MET A 80 34.68 41.16 13.22
N THR A 81 34.26 41.73 14.35
CA THR A 81 33.94 40.93 15.54
C THR A 81 32.59 40.22 15.40
N GLY A 82 32.40 39.09 16.09
CA GLY A 82 31.14 38.33 16.06
C GLY A 82 29.93 39.17 16.50
N THR A 83 30.09 40.04 17.50
CA THR A 83 29.04 40.97 17.97
C THR A 83 28.69 42.03 16.94
N TRP A 84 29.69 42.53 16.19
CA TRP A 84 29.46 43.46 15.09
C TRP A 84 28.73 42.78 13.94
N ILE A 85 29.11 41.55 13.58
CA ILE A 85 28.40 40.75 12.56
C ILE A 85 26.93 40.55 12.97
N SER A 86 26.67 40.18 14.22
CA SER A 86 25.30 39.97 14.71
C SER A 86 24.43 41.23 14.63
N ASN A 87 24.96 42.39 15.02
CA ASN A 87 24.18 43.62 15.15
C ASN A 87 24.13 44.45 13.85
N ALA A 88 25.27 44.62 13.18
CA ALA A 88 25.41 45.50 12.03
C ALA A 88 25.17 44.77 10.70
N VAL A 89 25.50 43.48 10.60
CA VAL A 89 25.32 42.71 9.36
C VAL A 89 24.01 41.92 9.39
N LEU A 90 23.84 41.02 10.35
CA LEU A 90 22.74 40.04 10.35
C LEU A 90 21.37 40.65 10.66
N ARG A 91 21.28 41.53 11.64
CA ARG A 91 19.99 42.12 12.05
C ARG A 91 19.27 42.87 10.92
N PRO A 92 19.89 43.86 10.23
CA PRO A 92 19.26 44.51 9.07
C PRO A 92 19.07 43.53 7.90
N PHE A 93 20.05 42.65 7.64
CA PHE A 93 19.97 41.64 6.58
C PHE A 93 18.74 40.73 6.71
N LEU A 94 18.52 40.12 7.87
CA LEU A 94 17.38 39.24 8.13
C LEU A 94 16.05 39.98 8.01
N PHE A 95 16.02 41.28 8.30
CA PHE A 95 14.80 42.09 8.16
C PHE A 95 14.45 42.32 6.69
N PHE A 96 15.38 42.87 5.89
CA PHE A 96 15.04 43.19 4.50
C PHE A 96 14.86 41.94 3.65
N THR A 97 15.65 40.87 3.86
CA THR A 97 15.48 39.60 3.12
C THR A 97 14.14 38.93 3.41
N ALA A 98 13.68 38.97 4.66
CA ALA A 98 12.36 38.44 5.02
C ALA A 98 11.23 39.22 4.34
N CYS A 99 11.35 40.55 4.25
CA CYS A 99 10.33 41.42 3.66
C CYS A 99 10.33 41.40 2.13
N LEU A 100 11.51 41.41 1.51
CA LEU A 100 11.66 41.56 0.06
C LEU A 100 11.59 40.22 -0.68
N SER A 101 12.23 39.16 -0.15
CA SER A 101 12.34 37.89 -0.87
C SER A 101 11.36 36.83 -0.33
N VAL A 102 11.35 36.58 0.98
CA VAL A 102 10.53 35.50 1.58
C VAL A 102 9.04 35.81 1.50
N GLN A 103 8.63 37.03 1.85
CA GLN A 103 7.21 37.42 1.82
C GLN A 103 6.67 37.57 0.39
N CYS A 104 7.52 37.93 -0.57
CA CYS A 104 7.11 38.11 -1.97
C CYS A 104 7.31 36.84 -2.82
N GLN A 105 7.86 35.76 -2.25
CA GLN A 105 8.20 34.48 -2.92
C GLN A 105 8.95 34.66 -4.24
N LYS A 106 9.81 35.69 -4.33
CA LYS A 106 10.61 35.99 -5.52
C LYS A 106 11.99 36.46 -5.09
N ILE A 107 13.02 35.81 -5.62
CA ILE A 107 14.42 36.20 -5.39
C ILE A 107 14.85 37.09 -6.57
N GLN A 108 15.16 38.36 -6.31
CA GLN A 108 15.70 39.26 -7.33
C GLN A 108 17.23 39.14 -7.40
N VAL A 109 17.83 39.50 -8.54
CA VAL A 109 19.30 39.46 -8.74
C VAL A 109 20.05 40.28 -7.68
N ARG A 110 19.50 41.45 -7.28
CA ARG A 110 20.07 42.28 -6.21
C ARG A 110 20.09 41.52 -4.87
N ASP A 111 19.02 40.81 -4.55
CA ASP A 111 18.92 40.02 -3.32
C ASP A 111 19.93 38.87 -3.31
N ILE A 112 20.17 38.22 -4.47
CA ILE A 112 21.18 37.16 -4.63
C ILE A 112 22.57 37.69 -4.22
N ASN A 113 22.95 38.86 -4.73
CA ASN A 113 24.24 39.48 -4.41
C ASN A 113 24.38 39.81 -2.91
N CYS A 114 23.34 40.37 -2.28
CA CYS A 114 23.33 40.62 -0.85
C CYS A 114 23.48 39.33 -0.04
N MET A 115 22.73 38.28 -0.39
CA MET A 115 22.77 36.99 0.29
C MET A 115 24.14 36.32 0.12
N GLN A 116 24.71 36.32 -1.09
CA GLN A 116 26.05 35.78 -1.33
C GLN A 116 27.13 36.53 -0.52
N LYS A 117 27.12 37.87 -0.49
CA LYS A 117 28.05 38.67 0.32
C LYS A 117 27.91 38.33 1.81
N CYS A 118 26.69 38.28 2.32
CA CYS A 118 26.43 37.95 3.72
C CYS A 118 26.93 36.54 4.08
N PHE A 119 26.62 35.53 3.27
CA PHE A 119 27.05 34.15 3.53
C PHE A 119 28.57 33.98 3.43
N ARG A 120 29.26 34.71 2.55
CA ARG A 120 30.73 34.72 2.51
C ARG A 120 31.33 35.29 3.79
N ILE A 121 30.86 36.45 4.25
CA ILE A 121 31.32 37.08 5.49
C ILE A 121 31.09 36.14 6.69
N LEU A 122 29.91 35.50 6.76
CA LEU A 122 29.62 34.53 7.82
C LEU A 122 30.55 33.32 7.75
N LEU A 123 30.75 32.74 6.57
CA LEU A 123 31.61 31.56 6.42
C LEU A 123 33.07 31.89 6.75
N GLU A 124 33.54 33.10 6.45
CA GLU A 124 34.88 33.59 6.79
C GLU A 124 35.03 33.78 8.31
N SER A 125 34.04 34.41 8.96
CA SER A 125 33.97 34.52 10.42
C SER A 125 33.94 33.16 11.12
N LEU A 126 33.15 32.22 10.61
CA LEU A 126 33.05 30.86 11.16
C LEU A 126 34.36 30.07 11.05
N ASN A 127 35.18 30.37 10.04
CA ASN A 127 36.49 29.75 9.84
C ASN A 127 37.61 30.39 10.67
N SER A 128 37.37 31.56 11.29
CA SER A 128 38.35 32.20 12.17
C SER A 128 38.55 31.39 13.45
N THR A 129 39.81 31.27 13.86
CA THR A 129 40.21 30.64 15.12
C THR A 129 40.09 31.60 16.31
N ASP A 130 39.93 32.91 16.07
CA ASP A 130 39.75 33.90 17.14
C ASP A 130 38.31 33.88 17.67
N ILE A 131 38.17 33.70 18.98
CA ILE A 131 36.90 33.71 19.71
C ILE A 131 36.16 35.04 19.49
N LYS A 132 36.86 36.17 19.36
CA LYS A 132 36.23 37.48 19.18
C LYS A 132 35.68 37.71 17.77
N GLU A 133 36.24 37.04 16.78
CA GLU A 133 35.85 37.15 15.37
C GLU A 133 34.80 36.11 14.97
N ASN A 134 34.77 34.97 15.65
CA ASN A 134 33.89 33.87 15.30
C ASN A 134 32.44 34.10 15.78
N PHE A 135 31.49 34.17 14.85
CA PHE A 135 30.06 34.32 15.16
C PHE A 135 29.51 33.21 16.09
N CYS A 136 30.04 32.00 16.03
CA CYS A 136 29.61 30.89 16.89
C CYS A 136 30.06 31.02 18.34
N SER A 137 31.02 31.91 18.68
CA SER A 137 31.38 32.15 20.08
C SER A 137 30.23 32.77 20.87
N LEU A 138 29.33 33.50 20.20
CA LEU A 138 28.10 34.06 20.79
C LEU A 138 27.12 32.99 21.30
N ALA A 139 27.22 31.76 20.80
CA ALA A 139 26.45 30.63 21.29
C ALA A 139 26.92 30.15 22.68
N THR A 140 28.14 30.50 23.07
CA THR A 140 28.78 30.09 24.34
C THR A 140 28.94 31.24 25.34
N SER A 141 28.68 32.48 24.93
CA SER A 141 28.89 33.68 25.74
C SER A 141 27.70 33.99 26.66
N THR A 142 27.32 35.26 26.83
CA THR A 142 26.26 35.67 27.77
C THR A 142 24.87 35.16 27.37
N LEU A 143 23.94 35.03 28.33
CA LEU A 143 22.58 34.54 28.06
C LEU A 143 21.85 35.36 26.96
N GLU A 144 22.08 36.67 26.92
CA GLU A 144 21.47 37.55 25.91
C GLU A 144 22.03 37.26 24.52
N GLU A 145 23.35 37.16 24.40
CA GLU A 145 24.03 36.81 23.14
C GLU A 145 23.62 35.42 22.65
N ARG A 146 23.50 34.43 23.56
CA ARG A 146 23.00 33.08 23.22
C ARG A 146 21.60 33.13 22.61
N ARG A 147 20.69 33.92 23.17
CA ARG A 147 19.31 34.08 22.65
C ARG A 147 19.28 34.80 21.30
N VAL A 148 20.06 35.86 21.16
CA VAL A 148 20.18 36.61 19.90
C VAL A 148 20.75 35.70 18.81
N TRP A 149 21.84 34.98 19.11
CA TRP A 149 22.46 34.03 18.21
C TRP A 149 21.49 32.92 17.81
N ALA A 150 20.80 32.28 18.75
CA ALA A 150 19.84 31.21 18.45
C ALA A 150 18.70 31.69 17.54
N PHE A 151 18.17 32.89 17.78
CA PHE A 151 17.14 33.48 16.91
C PHE A 151 17.69 33.75 15.50
N GLN A 152 18.86 34.36 15.39
CA GLN A 152 19.50 34.66 14.11
C GLN A 152 19.85 33.39 13.34
N ALA A 153 20.42 32.38 14.00
CA ALA A 153 20.76 31.09 13.40
C ALA A 153 19.50 30.37 12.87
N ARG A 154 18.41 30.29 13.65
CA ARG A 154 17.15 29.69 13.17
C ARG A 154 16.56 30.43 11.97
N LYS A 155 16.66 31.77 11.94
CA LYS A 155 16.23 32.59 10.79
C LYS A 155 17.12 32.40 9.56
N LEU A 156 18.44 32.31 9.74
CA LEU A 156 19.39 31.99 8.67
C LEU A 156 19.11 30.61 8.08
N ILE A 157 18.88 29.59 8.91
CA ILE A 157 18.49 28.25 8.46
C ILE A 157 17.20 28.33 7.64
N SER A 158 16.17 29.01 8.15
CA SER A 158 14.90 29.18 7.42
C SER A 158 15.08 29.87 6.05
N LEU A 159 15.95 30.88 5.98
CA LEU A 159 16.29 31.56 4.73
C LEU A 159 17.04 30.64 3.76
N CYS A 160 18.02 29.87 4.25
CA CYS A 160 18.77 28.92 3.44
C CYS A 160 17.88 27.80 2.88
N LEU A 161 16.91 27.33 3.66
CA LEU A 161 15.90 26.36 3.23
C LEU A 161 14.93 26.95 2.21
N PHE A 162 14.51 28.20 2.38
CA PHE A 162 13.73 28.92 1.37
C PHE A 162 14.47 29.00 0.03
N ILE A 163 15.77 29.37 0.04
CA ILE A 163 16.61 29.39 -1.17
C ILE A 163 16.67 28.00 -1.83
N LEU A 164 16.85 26.93 -1.04
CA LEU A 164 16.83 25.55 -1.54
C LEU A 164 15.49 25.19 -2.21
N SER A 165 14.37 25.63 -1.63
CA SER A 165 13.03 25.34 -2.16
C SER A 165 12.71 26.05 -3.48
N GLU A 166 13.42 27.14 -3.79
CA GLU A 166 13.24 27.96 -5.00
C GLU A 166 14.23 27.58 -6.13
N PHE A 167 15.05 26.54 -5.93
CA PHE A 167 16.20 26.14 -6.77
C PHE A 167 15.91 25.87 -8.27
N ASN A 168 14.66 25.93 -8.75
CA ASN A 168 14.36 25.71 -10.17
C ASN A 168 13.25 26.61 -10.75
N LYS A 169 12.75 27.61 -10.01
CA LYS A 169 11.59 28.42 -10.45
C LYS A 169 11.94 29.66 -11.26
N SER A 170 13.22 29.99 -11.45
CA SER A 170 13.65 31.21 -12.14
C SER A 170 14.66 30.90 -13.26
N HIS A 171 14.16 30.82 -14.51
CA HIS A 171 14.98 30.62 -15.72
C HIS A 171 15.87 31.82 -16.12
N THR A 172 16.19 32.73 -15.20
CA THR A 172 17.02 33.92 -15.47
C THR A 172 18.18 33.97 -14.47
N GLY A 173 19.38 33.54 -14.88
CA GLY A 173 20.61 33.62 -14.08
C GLY A 173 21.03 32.34 -13.34
N GLY A 174 20.83 31.16 -13.94
CA GLY A 174 20.98 29.85 -13.27
C GLY A 174 22.30 29.57 -12.55
N GLN A 175 23.43 30.18 -12.95
CA GLN A 175 24.71 29.98 -12.24
C GLN A 175 24.76 30.68 -10.88
N ASP A 176 24.23 31.91 -10.75
CA ASP A 176 24.31 32.67 -9.50
C ASP A 176 23.44 32.05 -8.39
N ILE A 177 22.33 31.42 -8.77
CA ILE A 177 21.44 30.69 -7.86
C ILE A 177 22.09 29.40 -7.38
N ILE A 178 22.83 28.69 -8.24
CA ILE A 178 23.59 27.49 -7.85
C ILE A 178 24.67 27.87 -6.83
N VAL A 179 25.44 28.92 -7.09
CA VAL A 179 26.47 29.42 -6.16
C VAL A 179 25.85 29.90 -4.85
N LEU A 180 24.72 30.61 -4.90
CA LEU A 180 24.01 31.04 -3.70
C LEU A 180 23.53 29.84 -2.88
N THR A 181 22.94 28.84 -3.53
CA THR A 181 22.40 27.64 -2.87
C THR A 181 23.52 26.79 -2.29
N SER A 182 24.67 26.66 -2.98
CA SER A 182 25.83 25.94 -2.45
C SER A 182 26.43 26.64 -1.22
N LEU A 183 26.52 27.98 -1.22
CA LEU A 183 26.92 28.77 -0.05
C LEU A 183 25.93 28.62 1.11
N ALA A 184 24.63 28.69 0.82
CA ALA A 184 23.57 28.53 1.82
C ALA A 184 23.65 27.14 2.49
N MET A 185 23.80 26.08 1.69
CA MET A 185 23.93 24.73 2.22
C MET A 185 25.20 24.53 3.04
N ARG A 186 26.35 25.05 2.59
CA ARG A 186 27.60 25.03 3.38
C ARG A 186 27.44 25.73 4.72
N LEU A 187 26.76 26.88 4.75
CA LEU A 187 26.50 27.63 5.99
C LEU A 187 25.67 26.82 6.98
N VAL A 188 24.57 26.20 6.54
CA VAL A 188 23.72 25.38 7.43
C VAL A 188 24.46 24.15 7.94
N VAL A 189 25.24 23.49 7.08
CA VAL A 189 26.09 22.36 7.47
C VAL A 189 27.10 22.76 8.55
N PHE A 190 27.75 23.92 8.42
CA PHE A 190 28.69 24.44 9.44
C PHE A 190 28.00 24.81 10.75
N LEU A 191 26.84 25.49 10.69
CA LEU A 191 26.10 25.88 11.89
C LEU A 191 25.61 24.68 12.72
N THR A 192 25.46 23.52 12.08
CA THR A 192 24.94 22.31 12.74
C THR A 192 25.97 21.19 12.85
N ASP A 193 27.25 21.48 12.63
CA ASP A 193 28.37 20.55 12.87
C ASP A 193 29.35 21.15 13.89
N LEU A 194 29.33 20.60 15.10
CA LEU A 194 30.22 21.02 16.20
C LEU A 194 31.70 20.87 15.82
N LYS A 195 32.07 19.89 14.98
CA LYS A 195 33.47 19.68 14.57
C LYS A 195 33.99 20.80 13.68
N GLY A 196 33.10 21.52 13.01
CA GLY A 196 33.45 22.67 12.17
C GLY A 196 33.81 23.93 12.96
N TRP A 197 33.48 24.00 14.25
CA TRP A 197 33.63 25.21 15.06
C TRP A 197 35.05 25.27 15.66
N LYS A 198 35.96 25.95 14.95
CA LYS A 198 37.39 26.03 15.32
C LYS A 198 37.68 26.85 16.59
N SER A 199 36.76 27.71 17.02
CA SER A 199 36.95 28.62 18.16
C SER A 199 36.52 28.06 19.52
N ILE A 200 36.13 26.77 19.61
CA ILE A 200 35.64 26.16 20.85
C ILE A 200 36.81 25.64 21.70
N THR A 201 36.86 26.07 22.96
CA THR A 201 37.74 25.52 24.01
C THR A 201 37.06 24.36 24.75
N ALA A 202 37.84 23.52 25.45
CA ALA A 202 37.33 22.39 26.21
C ALA A 202 36.20 22.77 27.20
N ASP A 203 36.30 23.96 27.80
CA ASP A 203 35.36 24.46 28.81
C ASP A 203 34.00 24.86 28.22
N ASN A 204 33.95 25.34 26.96
CA ASN A 204 32.74 25.83 26.31
C ASN A 204 32.07 24.78 25.41
N ARG A 205 32.63 23.57 25.35
CA ARG A 205 32.19 22.51 24.43
C ARG A 205 30.78 22.01 24.74
N GLN A 206 30.40 21.96 26.02
CA GLN A 206 29.07 21.51 26.42
C GLN A 206 27.98 22.50 25.99
N ASP A 207 28.20 23.81 26.21
CA ASP A 207 27.27 24.85 25.80
C ASP A 207 27.11 24.91 24.28
N ALA A 208 28.22 24.72 23.54
CA ALA A 208 28.18 24.64 22.08
C ALA A 208 27.44 23.38 21.58
N ASP A 209 27.61 22.22 22.23
CA ASP A 209 26.87 21.00 21.92
C ASP A 209 25.36 21.19 22.14
N ILE A 210 24.96 21.82 23.24
CA ILE A 210 23.55 22.16 23.52
C ILE A 210 22.99 23.10 22.42
N ALA A 211 23.76 24.10 22.00
CA ALA A 211 23.34 25.03 20.95
C ALA A 211 23.16 24.33 19.59
N VAL A 212 24.06 23.42 19.22
CA VAL A 212 23.94 22.62 17.99
C VAL A 212 22.76 21.66 18.07
N LYS A 213 22.58 20.95 19.20
CA LYS A 213 21.43 20.07 19.44
C LYS A 213 20.10 20.83 19.33
N ASP A 214 20.00 22.04 19.89
CA ASP A 214 18.80 22.88 19.78
C ASP A 214 18.49 23.29 18.32
N LEU A 215 19.52 23.58 17.51
CA LEU A 215 19.33 23.83 16.08
C LEU A 215 18.88 22.57 15.32
N ILE A 216 19.44 21.40 15.64
CA ILE A 216 19.04 20.13 15.03
C ILE A 216 17.60 19.77 15.41
N CYS A 217 17.19 19.97 16.68
CA CYS A 217 15.79 19.84 17.12
C CYS A 217 14.87 20.79 16.35
N PHE A 218 15.27 22.06 16.19
CA PHE A 218 14.51 23.03 15.40
C PHE A 218 14.34 22.54 13.95
N MET A 219 15.40 22.04 13.32
CA MET A 219 15.35 21.48 11.97
C MET A 219 14.41 20.27 11.88
N GLY A 220 14.44 19.36 12.86
CA GLY A 220 13.53 18.21 12.93
C GLY A 220 12.06 18.58 13.10
N SER A 221 11.76 19.79 13.58
CA SER A 221 10.39 20.25 13.78
C SER A 221 9.71 20.69 12.48
N SER A 222 8.39 20.51 12.39
CA SER A 222 7.55 21.00 11.28
C SER A 222 7.66 22.52 11.03
N LYS A 223 8.14 23.30 12.01
CA LYS A 223 8.34 24.76 11.90
C LYS A 223 9.51 25.15 11.00
N SER A 224 10.50 24.28 10.81
CA SER A 224 11.67 24.60 9.98
C SER A 224 11.35 24.55 8.48
N GLY A 225 10.38 23.73 8.09
CA GLY A 225 10.08 23.46 6.69
C GLY A 225 11.21 22.76 5.93
N ILE A 226 12.19 22.14 6.62
CA ILE A 226 13.36 21.52 5.97
C ILE A 226 12.94 20.42 5.01
N TYR A 227 12.11 19.49 5.45
CA TYR A 227 11.72 18.33 4.68
C TYR A 227 10.90 18.71 3.44
N LEU A 228 10.01 19.71 3.57
CA LEU A 228 9.27 20.27 2.44
C LEU A 228 10.20 20.98 1.44
N SER A 229 11.20 21.72 1.93
CA SER A 229 12.17 22.43 1.08
C SER A 229 13.05 21.44 0.31
N ILE A 230 13.51 20.38 0.98
CA ILE A 230 14.29 19.31 0.37
C ILE A 230 13.43 18.53 -0.64
N ARG A 231 12.17 18.23 -0.31
CA ARG A 231 11.23 17.60 -1.26
C ARG A 231 11.12 18.40 -2.55
N ARG A 232 10.89 19.71 -2.45
CA ARG A 232 10.81 20.61 -3.61
C ARG A 232 12.10 20.58 -4.42
N TYR A 233 13.26 20.63 -3.76
CA TYR A 233 14.55 20.53 -4.43
C TYR A 233 14.75 19.18 -5.13
N VAL A 234 14.56 18.05 -4.45
CA VAL A 234 14.78 16.71 -5.03
C VAL A 234 13.81 16.45 -6.19
N ASN A 235 12.58 16.98 -6.12
CA ASN A 235 11.62 16.94 -7.23
C ASN A 235 12.10 17.67 -8.50
N THR A 236 13.09 18.58 -8.38
CA THR A 236 13.70 19.26 -9.52
C THR A 236 14.89 18.52 -10.15
N LEU A 237 15.40 17.48 -9.48
CA LEU A 237 16.51 16.67 -10.00
C LEU A 237 16.01 15.70 -11.07
N ASP A 238 16.83 15.48 -12.11
CA ASP A 238 16.52 14.54 -13.19
C ASP A 238 16.53 13.08 -12.68
N VAL A 239 15.62 12.26 -13.23
CA VAL A 239 15.55 10.82 -12.89
C VAL A 239 16.51 10.05 -13.80
N SER A 240 17.49 9.38 -13.20
CA SER A 240 18.45 8.56 -13.94
C SER A 240 17.91 7.15 -14.12
N PHE A 241 17.31 6.85 -15.28
CA PHE A 241 16.98 5.48 -15.67
C PHE A 241 18.23 4.82 -16.26
N SER A 242 18.63 3.65 -15.73
CA SER A 242 19.82 2.95 -16.18
C SER A 242 19.67 2.44 -17.62
N SER A 243 20.07 3.26 -18.60
CA SER A 243 20.50 2.82 -19.95
C SER A 243 21.14 3.92 -20.81
N GLN A 244 21.19 5.18 -20.37
CA GLN A 244 21.99 6.21 -21.06
C GLN A 244 23.22 6.58 -20.23
N ILE A 245 24.30 5.86 -20.54
CA ILE A 245 25.65 6.41 -20.48
C ILE A 245 25.62 7.74 -21.26
N ASN A 246 26.03 8.81 -20.58
CA ASN A 246 26.14 10.19 -21.06
C ASN A 246 24.86 11.05 -21.02
N SER A 247 24.45 11.46 -19.81
CA SER A 247 24.01 12.85 -19.64
C SER A 247 25.03 13.57 -18.75
N ILE A 248 25.80 14.43 -19.39
CA ILE A 248 26.58 15.58 -18.90
C ILE A 248 26.76 15.60 -17.37
N ALA A 249 28.00 15.37 -16.94
CA ALA A 249 28.50 15.53 -15.58
C ALA A 249 27.65 16.52 -14.76
N GLN A 250 26.94 16.03 -13.74
CA GLN A 250 26.37 16.92 -12.74
C GLN A 250 27.52 17.79 -12.22
N THR A 251 27.43 19.11 -12.41
CA THR A 251 28.39 20.07 -11.85
C THR A 251 28.61 19.76 -10.37
N ASP A 252 29.87 19.73 -9.91
CA ASP A 252 30.26 19.43 -8.52
C ASP A 252 29.39 20.14 -7.47
N ASP A 253 28.94 21.37 -7.78
CA ASP A 253 28.05 22.15 -6.92
C ASP A 253 26.65 21.52 -6.72
N LYS A 254 26.07 20.87 -7.72
CA LYS A 254 24.77 20.16 -7.58
C LYS A 254 24.91 18.92 -6.70
N ILE A 255 26.02 18.20 -6.84
CA ILE A 255 26.33 17.05 -5.97
C ILE A 255 26.51 17.54 -4.54
N LEU A 256 27.26 18.63 -4.33
CA LEU A 256 27.45 19.25 -3.02
C LEU A 256 26.13 19.69 -2.39
N ILE A 257 25.25 20.37 -3.14
CA ILE A 257 23.94 20.82 -2.64
C ILE A 257 23.10 19.60 -2.24
N THR A 258 23.06 18.57 -3.08
CA THR A 258 22.30 17.34 -2.82
C THR A 258 22.85 16.60 -1.60
N ALA A 259 24.17 16.43 -1.51
CA ALA A 259 24.82 15.80 -0.37
C ALA A 259 24.57 16.56 0.93
N SER A 260 24.63 17.90 0.88
CA SER A 260 24.33 18.75 2.03
C SER A 260 22.87 18.63 2.45
N ALA A 261 21.93 18.72 1.51
CA ALA A 261 20.50 18.60 1.78
C ALA A 261 20.16 17.25 2.44
N ILE A 262 20.65 16.13 1.88
CA ILE A 262 20.43 14.80 2.46
C ILE A 262 21.11 14.68 3.84
N THR A 263 22.34 15.17 3.99
CA THR A 263 23.02 15.17 5.30
C THR A 263 22.20 15.91 6.35
N LEU A 264 21.66 17.08 6.00
CA LEU A 264 20.83 17.89 6.89
C LEU A 264 19.49 17.22 7.24
N ALA A 265 18.89 16.47 6.30
CA ALA A 265 17.69 15.67 6.56
C ALA A 265 17.94 14.52 7.55
N LEU A 266 19.14 13.93 7.54
CA LEU A 266 19.48 12.75 8.36
C LEU A 266 20.03 13.12 9.75
N ARG A 267 20.54 14.35 9.95
CA ARG A 267 21.08 14.81 11.24
C ARG A 267 20.14 14.60 12.43
N PRO A 268 18.84 14.98 12.37
CA PRO A 268 17.90 14.74 13.47
C PRO A 268 17.77 13.25 13.83
N CYS A 269 17.86 12.35 12.86
CA CYS A 269 17.75 10.91 13.08
C CYS A 269 19.01 10.28 13.69
N HIS A 270 20.18 10.92 13.59
CA HIS A 270 21.41 10.44 14.23
C HIS A 270 21.56 10.88 15.69
N MET A 271 20.75 11.84 16.14
CA MET A 271 20.77 12.35 17.51
C MET A 271 20.21 11.35 18.53
N THR A 272 19.62 10.25 18.06
CA THR A 272 18.98 9.17 18.84
C THR A 272 19.93 8.31 19.65
N ASN A 273 21.23 8.30 19.31
CA ASN A 273 22.19 7.38 19.92
C ASN A 273 22.94 7.97 21.13
N SER A 274 22.68 9.24 21.46
CA SER A 274 23.30 9.93 22.59
C SER A 274 22.23 10.69 23.39
N ASP A 275 22.01 10.24 24.62
CA ASP A 275 21.29 10.90 25.71
C ASP A 275 19.79 10.61 25.89
N THR A 276 19.51 9.98 27.04
CA THR A 276 18.22 9.64 27.65
C THR A 276 17.49 10.87 28.20
N ASP A 277 17.03 11.78 27.33
CA ASP A 277 16.22 12.93 27.77
C ASP A 277 14.88 13.00 27.00
N GLY A 278 13.76 12.99 27.74
CA GLY A 278 12.41 12.78 27.18
C GLY A 278 11.95 13.86 26.18
N ARG A 279 12.55 15.05 26.24
CA ARG A 279 12.29 16.15 25.29
C ARG A 279 12.93 15.89 23.92
N VAL A 280 14.13 15.32 23.90
CA VAL A 280 14.84 14.96 22.66
C VAL A 280 14.10 13.84 21.94
N MET A 281 13.50 12.91 22.69
CA MET A 281 12.73 11.81 22.11
C MET A 281 11.48 12.27 21.35
N LEU A 282 10.76 13.28 21.84
CA LEU A 282 9.57 13.84 21.19
C LEU A 282 9.91 14.54 19.86
N ASP A 283 11.02 15.28 19.83
CA ASP A 283 11.48 16.00 18.64
C ASP A 283 12.03 15.05 17.56
N VAL A 284 12.59 13.90 17.95
CA VAL A 284 13.04 12.83 17.04
C VAL A 284 11.86 12.16 16.33
N HIS A 285 10.78 11.85 17.05
CA HIS A 285 9.58 11.26 16.44
C HIS A 285 8.96 12.23 15.43
N ASN A 286 8.98 13.53 15.72
CA ASN A 286 8.55 14.57 14.80
C ASN A 286 9.44 14.60 13.54
N ALA A 287 10.76 14.49 13.69
CA ALA A 287 11.67 14.42 12.55
C ALA A 287 11.44 13.17 11.67
N ALA A 288 11.26 12.01 12.30
CA ALA A 288 10.96 10.76 11.60
C ALA A 288 9.60 10.83 10.88
N GLU A 289 8.57 11.42 11.51
CA GLU A 289 7.25 11.66 10.92
C GLU A 289 7.38 12.50 9.64
N GLN A 290 8.06 13.65 9.74
CA GLN A 290 8.26 14.54 8.61
C GLN A 290 9.13 13.90 7.50
N TYR A 291 10.10 13.07 7.87
CA TYR A 291 10.89 12.28 6.91
C TYR A 291 10.01 11.28 6.15
N CYS A 292 9.16 10.52 6.84
CA CYS A 292 8.30 9.53 6.20
C CYS A 292 7.20 10.22 5.35
N VAL A 293 6.67 11.38 5.75
CA VAL A 293 5.65 12.13 4.98
C VAL A 293 6.24 12.84 3.77
N PHE A 294 7.36 13.55 3.88
CA PHE A 294 7.86 14.43 2.81
C PHE A 294 8.99 13.83 1.97
N LEU A 295 9.90 13.03 2.55
CA LEU A 295 11.04 12.46 1.82
C LEU A 295 10.70 11.12 1.19
N VAL A 296 10.17 10.19 1.98
CA VAL A 296 9.91 8.82 1.51
C VAL A 296 8.82 8.78 0.43
N THR A 297 7.95 9.78 0.36
CA THR A 297 6.93 9.92 -0.70
C THR A 297 7.43 10.65 -1.96
N ILE A 298 8.72 10.99 -2.06
CA ILE A 298 9.29 11.61 -3.26
C ILE A 298 9.28 10.60 -4.41
N PRO A 299 8.72 10.93 -5.59
CA PRO A 299 8.77 10.04 -6.74
C PRO A 299 10.21 9.71 -7.12
N TRP A 300 10.55 8.42 -7.21
CA TRP A 300 11.88 7.96 -7.65
C TRP A 300 13.04 8.42 -6.75
N LEU A 301 12.83 8.48 -5.43
CA LEU A 301 13.82 9.04 -4.50
C LEU A 301 15.21 8.42 -4.70
N VAL A 302 15.29 7.10 -4.80
CA VAL A 302 16.57 6.38 -4.93
C VAL A 302 17.24 6.64 -6.28
N GLN A 303 16.47 6.79 -7.37
CA GLN A 303 16.99 7.06 -8.72
C GLN A 303 17.35 8.54 -8.98
N ARG A 304 16.80 9.47 -8.19
CA ARG A 304 17.12 10.90 -8.26
C ARG A 304 18.38 11.27 -7.48
N LEU A 305 18.81 10.41 -6.57
CA LEU A 305 19.95 10.68 -5.71
C LEU A 305 21.24 10.06 -6.26
N PRO A 306 22.39 10.74 -6.12
CA PRO A 306 23.69 10.16 -6.39
C PRO A 306 23.90 8.85 -5.62
N ALA A 307 24.45 7.83 -6.28
CA ALA A 307 24.66 6.50 -5.70
C ALA A 307 25.44 6.52 -4.37
N VAL A 308 26.34 7.50 -4.19
CA VAL A 308 27.15 7.69 -2.97
C VAL A 308 26.29 8.03 -1.74
N LEU A 309 25.12 8.66 -1.92
CA LEU A 309 24.25 9.10 -0.83
C LEU A 309 23.21 8.05 -0.43
N VAL A 310 22.90 7.11 -1.33
CA VAL A 310 21.89 6.06 -1.10
C VAL A 310 22.22 5.18 0.13
N PRO A 311 23.48 4.75 0.39
CA PRO A 311 23.82 3.99 1.59
C PRO A 311 23.48 4.70 2.91
N ALA A 312 23.54 6.03 2.96
CA ALA A 312 23.21 6.79 4.17
C ALA A 312 21.72 6.67 4.52
N LEU A 313 20.84 6.67 3.52
CA LEU A 313 19.39 6.49 3.69
C LEU A 313 19.03 5.05 4.07
N LYS A 314 19.86 4.09 3.65
CA LYS A 314 19.72 2.65 3.93
C LYS A 314 20.13 2.28 5.36
N HIS A 315 20.82 3.16 6.08
CA HIS A 315 21.36 2.83 7.40
C HIS A 315 20.26 2.54 8.44
N LYS A 316 20.50 1.55 9.32
CA LYS A 316 19.56 1.10 10.36
C LYS A 316 19.03 2.25 11.25
N SER A 317 19.88 3.23 11.57
CA SER A 317 19.50 4.38 12.41
C SER A 317 18.42 5.27 11.79
N ILE A 318 18.20 5.17 10.48
CA ILE A 318 17.19 5.96 9.76
C ILE A 318 15.93 5.11 9.55
N LEU A 319 16.11 3.88 9.06
CA LEU A 319 14.99 2.99 8.76
C LEU A 319 14.24 2.54 10.02
N SER A 320 14.93 2.21 11.12
CA SER A 320 14.28 1.74 12.33
C SER A 320 13.34 2.79 12.95
N PRO A 321 13.74 4.06 13.15
CA PRO A 321 12.81 5.09 13.61
C PRO A 321 11.69 5.39 12.61
N CYS A 322 11.94 5.39 11.29
CA CYS A 322 10.86 5.62 10.32
C CYS A 322 9.84 4.47 10.35
N PHE A 323 10.26 3.21 10.44
CA PHE A 323 9.34 2.08 10.56
C PHE A 323 8.51 2.14 11.83
N GLN A 324 9.14 2.37 12.98
CA GLN A 324 8.43 2.55 14.25
C GLN A 324 7.41 3.70 14.17
N THR A 325 7.80 4.83 13.58
CA THR A 325 6.92 6.00 13.46
C THR A 325 5.73 5.72 12.54
N ILE A 326 5.93 5.04 11.40
CA ILE A 326 4.83 4.63 10.51
C ILE A 326 3.87 3.69 11.22
N LEU A 327 4.37 2.74 12.01
CA LEU A 327 3.53 1.77 12.72
C LEU A 327 2.77 2.41 13.90
N ILE A 328 3.39 3.33 14.63
CA ILE A 328 2.78 4.02 15.78
C ILE A 328 1.78 5.11 15.32
N LEU A 329 2.14 5.91 14.31
CA LEU A 329 1.37 7.06 13.83
C LEU A 329 0.68 6.77 12.49
N LYS A 330 0.28 5.51 12.24
CA LYS A 330 -0.30 5.03 10.97
C LYS A 330 -1.38 5.98 10.41
N GLU A 331 -2.40 6.28 11.20
CA GLU A 331 -3.55 7.08 10.74
C GLU A 331 -3.14 8.52 10.40
N LYS A 332 -2.29 9.13 11.24
CA LYS A 332 -1.81 10.50 11.05
C LYS A 332 -0.94 10.61 9.80
N ILE A 333 0.02 9.71 9.61
CA ILE A 333 0.91 9.75 8.43
C ILE A 333 0.12 9.49 7.15
N LEU A 334 -0.80 8.53 7.14
CA LEU A 334 -1.60 8.22 5.96
C LEU A 334 -2.54 9.38 5.59
N THR A 335 -3.11 10.07 6.58
CA THR A 335 -3.94 11.27 6.34
C THR A 335 -3.10 12.42 5.78
N GLU A 336 -1.95 12.73 6.37
CA GLU A 336 -1.04 13.76 5.84
C GLU A 336 -0.57 13.44 4.40
N MET A 337 -0.22 12.18 4.11
CA MET A 337 0.13 11.74 2.76
C MET A 337 -1.01 11.96 1.76
N SER A 338 -2.27 11.77 2.17
CA SER A 338 -3.44 12.00 1.32
C SER A 338 -3.77 13.48 1.12
N GLU A 339 -3.57 14.33 2.12
CA GLU A 339 -3.80 15.78 2.03
C GLU A 339 -2.80 16.46 1.08
N MET A 340 -1.57 15.93 0.97
CA MET A 340 -0.56 16.43 0.05
C MET A 340 -1.03 16.43 -1.41
N ASP A 341 -1.84 15.45 -1.82
CA ASP A 341 -2.38 15.35 -3.18
C ASP A 341 -3.31 16.50 -3.56
N HIS A 342 -3.95 17.14 -2.57
CA HIS A 342 -4.86 18.25 -2.81
C HIS A 342 -4.15 19.61 -2.92
N SER A 343 -2.92 19.72 -2.43
CA SER A 343 -2.25 21.00 -2.20
C SER A 343 -1.37 21.50 -3.35
N GLU A 344 -0.83 20.61 -4.19
CA GLU A 344 0.14 21.02 -5.23
C GLU A 344 -0.36 20.97 -6.68
N ILE A 345 -1.33 20.16 -7.13
CA ILE A 345 -1.81 20.23 -8.53
C ILE A 345 -3.26 19.74 -8.74
N HIS A 346 -4.12 20.59 -9.33
CA HIS A 346 -5.30 20.19 -10.09
C HIS A 346 -4.87 19.48 -11.39
N SER A 347 -4.50 18.19 -11.38
CA SER A 347 -4.37 17.44 -12.65
C SER A 347 -4.28 15.92 -12.51
N SER A 348 -5.27 15.25 -13.11
CA SER A 348 -5.30 13.86 -13.57
C SER A 348 -5.34 12.74 -12.53
N SER A 349 -6.40 11.93 -12.62
CA SER A 349 -6.61 10.65 -11.93
C SER A 349 -5.62 9.54 -12.34
N LYS A 350 -4.45 9.90 -12.88
CA LYS A 350 -3.46 9.01 -13.50
C LYS A 350 -2.09 9.09 -12.82
N VAL A 351 -1.90 9.89 -11.76
CA VAL A 351 -0.62 9.97 -11.03
C VAL A 351 -0.65 9.05 -9.81
N ILE A 352 0.44 8.32 -9.57
CA ILE A 352 0.59 7.44 -8.40
C ILE A 352 0.60 8.32 -7.13
N PRO A 353 -0.24 8.01 -6.11
CA PRO A 353 -0.32 8.78 -4.89
C PRO A 353 0.97 8.68 -4.04
N PRO A 354 1.22 9.62 -3.11
CA PRO A 354 2.35 9.66 -2.20
C PRO A 354 2.57 8.34 -1.46
N VAL A 355 1.49 7.67 -1.04
CA VAL A 355 1.53 6.35 -0.38
C VAL A 355 2.14 5.28 -1.29
N GLY A 356 1.82 5.30 -2.60
CA GLY A 356 2.40 4.39 -3.58
C GLY A 356 3.90 4.64 -3.79
N TRP A 357 4.34 5.90 -3.79
CA TRP A 357 5.77 6.22 -3.82
C TRP A 357 6.48 5.80 -2.54
N ALA A 358 5.88 6.04 -1.38
CA ALA A 358 6.42 5.60 -0.09
C ALA A 358 6.63 4.09 -0.03
N LEU A 359 5.64 3.32 -0.48
CA LEU A 359 5.73 1.87 -0.63
C LEU A 359 6.97 1.49 -1.45
N SER A 360 7.06 1.98 -2.69
CA SER A 360 8.15 1.63 -3.59
C SER A 360 9.54 2.04 -3.07
N ASN A 361 9.66 3.23 -2.46
CA ASN A 361 10.91 3.74 -1.92
C ASN A 361 11.36 2.96 -0.69
N ILE A 362 10.45 2.57 0.23
CA ILE A 362 10.80 1.74 1.39
C ILE A 362 11.35 0.39 0.94
N MET A 363 10.77 -0.20 -0.11
CA MET A 363 11.24 -1.48 -0.65
C MET A 363 12.62 -1.34 -1.30
N CYS A 364 12.85 -0.28 -2.08
CA CYS A 364 14.17 0.03 -2.64
C CYS A 364 15.22 0.36 -1.55
N LEU A 365 14.80 1.02 -0.47
CA LEU A 365 15.66 1.36 0.66
C LEU A 365 15.90 0.20 1.60
N ALA A 366 15.05 -0.83 1.66
CA ALA A 366 15.26 -2.03 2.49
C ALA A 366 16.19 -3.06 1.82
N THR A 367 16.34 -2.97 0.50
CA THR A 367 17.05 -3.95 -0.33
C THR A 367 18.40 -3.39 -0.82
N GLY A 368 19.42 -4.24 -0.86
CA GLY A 368 20.74 -3.92 -1.39
C GLY A 368 20.80 -4.24 -2.89
N SER A 369 21.03 -3.21 -3.71
CA SER A 369 21.41 -3.36 -5.12
C SER A 369 22.84 -2.83 -5.25
N GLU A 370 23.82 -3.65 -4.92
CA GLU A 370 25.16 -3.40 -5.43
C GLU A 370 25.09 -3.74 -6.93
N ASN A 371 24.99 -2.70 -7.75
CA ASN A 371 25.13 -2.84 -9.19
C ASN A 371 26.54 -3.43 -9.42
N ASP A 372 26.59 -4.57 -10.12
CA ASP A 372 27.80 -5.25 -10.61
C ASP A 372 28.35 -6.45 -9.82
N SER A 373 27.55 -7.18 -9.03
CA SER A 373 27.95 -8.54 -8.63
C SER A 373 26.87 -9.60 -8.87
N VAL A 374 27.35 -10.81 -9.17
CA VAL A 374 26.61 -12.06 -9.41
C VAL A 374 25.86 -12.55 -8.16
N ASP A 375 25.91 -11.80 -7.05
CA ASP A 375 25.27 -12.20 -5.82
C ASP A 375 23.74 -12.02 -5.88
N PRO A 376 22.97 -12.98 -5.33
CA PRO A 376 21.55 -12.77 -5.10
C PRO A 376 21.39 -11.52 -4.21
N GLY A 377 20.41 -10.66 -4.53
CA GLY A 377 20.14 -9.48 -3.72
C GLY A 377 20.02 -9.82 -2.23
N ARG A 378 20.34 -8.84 -1.37
CA ARG A 378 20.30 -9.02 0.09
C ARG A 378 19.57 -7.89 0.75
N PHE A 379 18.94 -8.16 1.89
CA PHE A 379 18.51 -7.09 2.78
C PHE A 379 19.72 -6.39 3.41
N ILE A 380 19.50 -5.16 3.86
CA ILE A 380 20.55 -4.40 4.55
C ILE A 380 20.84 -5.02 5.91
N GLN A 381 22.12 -5.05 6.27
CA GLN A 381 22.59 -5.57 7.55
C GLN A 381 21.94 -4.82 8.73
N GLY A 382 21.30 -5.58 9.63
CA GLY A 382 20.69 -5.04 10.85
C GLY A 382 19.28 -4.47 10.68
N LEU A 383 18.64 -4.65 9.52
CA LEU A 383 17.23 -4.34 9.30
C LEU A 383 16.34 -5.23 10.18
N ASP A 384 15.33 -4.65 10.83
CA ASP A 384 14.27 -5.43 11.46
C ASP A 384 13.23 -5.84 10.41
N TYR A 385 13.25 -7.13 10.08
CA TYR A 385 12.38 -7.71 9.05
C TYR A 385 10.91 -7.68 9.43
N ALA A 386 10.57 -7.84 10.71
CA ALA A 386 9.18 -7.82 11.16
C ALA A 386 8.59 -6.42 10.95
N SER A 387 9.28 -5.40 11.44
CA SER A 387 8.91 -4.00 11.21
C SER A 387 8.82 -3.66 9.72
N TYR A 388 9.77 -4.10 8.90
CA TYR A 388 9.74 -3.91 7.44
C TYR A 388 8.46 -4.49 6.82
N VAL A 389 8.14 -5.74 7.12
CA VAL A 389 6.96 -6.43 6.56
C VAL A 389 5.67 -5.73 7.01
N HIS A 390 5.53 -5.38 8.29
CA HIS A 390 4.33 -4.69 8.79
C HIS A 390 4.15 -3.30 8.20
N VAL A 391 5.24 -2.55 7.97
CA VAL A 391 5.20 -1.25 7.29
C VAL A 391 4.75 -1.41 5.83
N VAL A 392 5.32 -2.37 5.11
CA VAL A 392 4.95 -2.63 3.71
C VAL A 392 3.49 -3.05 3.60
N ILE A 393 3.03 -3.94 4.48
CA ILE A 393 1.62 -4.35 4.57
C ILE A 393 0.71 -3.13 4.78
N THR A 394 1.07 -2.26 5.72
CA THR A 394 0.30 -1.06 6.05
C THR A 394 0.16 -0.11 4.87
N LEU A 395 1.26 0.14 4.15
CA LEU A 395 1.26 1.03 2.98
C LEU A 395 0.57 0.38 1.78
N ALA A 396 0.76 -0.91 1.55
CA ALA A 396 0.16 -1.66 0.46
C ALA A 396 -1.37 -1.78 0.61
N GLU A 397 -1.87 -2.00 1.83
CA GLU A 397 -3.31 -2.02 2.12
C GLU A 397 -3.97 -0.68 1.79
N ASN A 398 -3.37 0.44 2.22
CA ASN A 398 -3.90 1.78 1.92
C ASN A 398 -3.82 2.09 0.42
N PHE A 399 -2.70 1.76 -0.22
CA PHE A 399 -2.52 1.98 -1.66
C PHE A 399 -3.51 1.17 -2.50
N LEU A 400 -3.79 -0.08 -2.13
CA LEU A 400 -4.83 -0.89 -2.76
C LEU A 400 -6.22 -0.28 -2.58
N GLY A 401 -6.55 0.22 -1.39
CA GLY A 401 -7.81 0.94 -1.16
C GLY A 401 -7.99 2.11 -2.13
N TRP A 402 -6.93 2.87 -2.41
CA TRP A 402 -6.94 3.93 -3.42
C TRP A 402 -7.13 3.37 -4.84
N LEU A 403 -6.38 2.34 -5.23
CA LEU A 403 -6.46 1.73 -6.56
C LEU A 403 -7.87 1.22 -6.87
N GLU A 404 -8.49 0.54 -5.91
CA GLU A 404 -9.86 0.01 -6.04
C GLU A 404 -10.89 1.11 -6.22
N ASN A 405 -10.69 2.28 -5.60
CA ASN A 405 -11.56 3.44 -5.77
C ASN A 405 -11.35 4.12 -7.13
N VAL A 406 -10.12 4.19 -7.64
CA VAL A 406 -9.82 4.74 -8.97
C VAL A 406 -10.36 3.86 -10.08
N GLU A 407 -10.25 2.53 -9.95
CA GLU A 407 -10.86 1.59 -10.89
C GLU A 407 -12.39 1.72 -10.94
N TRP A 408 -13.02 1.97 -9.79
CA TRP A 408 -14.44 2.24 -9.70
C TRP A 408 -14.85 3.51 -10.45
N MET A 409 -14.17 4.63 -10.16
CA MET A 409 -14.42 5.91 -10.84
C MET A 409 -14.17 5.85 -12.36
N ARG A 410 -13.36 4.89 -12.84
CA ARG A 410 -13.17 4.65 -14.27
C ARG A 410 -14.35 3.91 -14.89
N LYS A 411 -14.91 2.92 -14.19
CA LYS A 411 -16.07 2.15 -14.67
C LYS A 411 -17.29 3.06 -14.80
N GLU A 412 -17.64 3.81 -13.75
CA GLU A 412 -18.77 4.77 -13.78
C GLU A 412 -18.66 5.81 -14.91
N LYS A 413 -17.46 6.34 -15.19
CA LYS A 413 -17.26 7.35 -16.25
C LYS A 413 -17.29 6.78 -17.68
N GLN A 414 -17.03 5.49 -17.85
CA GLN A 414 -17.14 4.83 -19.14
C GLN A 414 -18.61 4.65 -19.54
N ASP A 415 -19.50 4.53 -18.54
CA ASP A 415 -20.93 4.29 -18.74
C ASP A 415 -21.70 5.58 -19.10
N ASP A 416 -21.22 6.75 -18.65
CA ASP A 416 -21.77 8.07 -19.02
C ASP A 416 -21.43 8.53 -20.46
N LEU A 417 -20.50 7.86 -21.14
CA LEU A 417 -19.97 8.28 -22.45
C LEU A 417 -20.31 7.32 -23.60
N VAL A 418 -21.44 6.60 -23.52
CA VAL A 418 -21.90 5.68 -24.57
C VAL A 418 -22.73 6.37 -25.66
N ASP A 419 -22.99 7.68 -25.55
CA ASP A 419 -23.65 8.43 -26.64
C ASP A 419 -23.00 9.81 -26.80
N VAL A 420 -22.17 9.97 -27.85
CA VAL A 420 -22.00 11.16 -28.71
C VAL A 420 -20.62 11.16 -29.41
N SER A 421 -20.71 10.97 -30.73
CA SER A 421 -19.82 11.39 -31.83
C SER A 421 -18.37 10.91 -31.94
N ALA A 422 -18.06 10.35 -33.12
CA ALA A 422 -16.74 10.06 -33.63
C ALA A 422 -16.12 11.32 -34.29
N GLU A 423 -15.11 11.91 -33.66
CA GLU A 423 -14.12 12.82 -34.27
C GLU A 423 -12.74 12.64 -33.58
N PRO A 424 -11.62 13.02 -34.22
CA PRO A 424 -10.31 12.42 -33.96
C PRO A 424 -9.61 13.02 -32.74
N ILE A 425 -9.94 12.50 -31.55
CA ILE A 425 -9.22 12.73 -30.28
C ILE A 425 -8.15 11.63 -30.04
N ASP A 426 -8.12 10.61 -30.90
CA ASP A 426 -7.31 9.38 -30.74
C ASP A 426 -5.80 9.60 -30.64
N THR A 427 -5.24 10.65 -31.25
CA THR A 427 -3.78 10.83 -31.31
C THR A 427 -3.19 11.33 -29.99
N ILE A 428 -3.88 12.24 -29.29
CA ILE A 428 -3.42 12.82 -28.01
C ILE A 428 -3.68 11.83 -26.85
N LEU A 429 -4.77 11.06 -26.92
CA LEU A 429 -5.08 10.01 -25.95
C LEU A 429 -4.07 8.86 -26.05
N GLN A 430 -3.71 8.42 -27.25
CA GLN A 430 -2.70 7.36 -27.44
C GLN A 430 -1.31 7.78 -26.96
N GLU A 431 -0.87 9.02 -27.19
CA GLU A 431 0.43 9.50 -26.69
C GLU A 431 0.46 9.58 -25.17
N THR A 432 -0.62 10.07 -24.55
CA THR A 432 -0.77 10.11 -23.10
C THR A 432 -0.81 8.71 -22.48
N GLU A 433 -1.44 7.74 -23.16
CA GLU A 433 -1.46 6.34 -22.72
C GLU A 433 -0.11 5.64 -22.86
N ARG A 434 0.66 5.91 -23.92
CA ARG A 434 2.01 5.36 -24.09
C ARG A 434 2.99 5.92 -23.06
N MET A 435 2.99 7.25 -22.82
CA MET A 435 3.79 7.86 -21.75
C MET A 435 3.40 7.31 -20.37
N HIS A 436 2.11 7.14 -20.12
CA HIS A 436 1.61 6.60 -18.85
C HIS A 436 1.95 5.11 -18.67
N GLY A 437 1.89 4.31 -19.74
CA GLY A 437 2.37 2.93 -19.77
C GLY A 437 3.86 2.82 -19.45
N SER A 438 4.67 3.74 -20.00
CA SER A 438 6.10 3.84 -19.69
C SER A 438 6.36 4.18 -18.22
N LEU A 439 5.58 5.10 -17.63
CA LEU A 439 5.71 5.46 -16.21
C LEU A 439 5.29 4.31 -15.29
N LYS A 440 4.24 3.56 -15.63
CA LYS A 440 3.81 2.37 -14.89
C LYS A 440 4.84 1.24 -14.94
N MET A 441 5.39 0.97 -16.12
CA MET A 441 6.43 -0.04 -16.29
C MET A 441 7.65 0.29 -15.44
N SER A 442 8.12 1.53 -15.54
CA SER A 442 9.26 1.98 -14.77
C SER A 442 8.96 1.93 -13.25
N TYR A 443 7.74 2.23 -12.81
CA TYR A 443 7.35 2.14 -11.39
C TYR A 443 7.41 0.69 -10.89
N MET A 444 7.02 -0.26 -11.74
CA MET A 444 7.12 -1.70 -11.45
C MET A 444 8.57 -2.18 -11.33
N ASP A 445 9.54 -1.54 -11.99
CA ASP A 445 10.96 -1.87 -11.83
C ASP A 445 11.44 -1.67 -10.38
N MET A 446 10.82 -0.77 -9.61
CA MET A 446 11.09 -0.55 -8.18
C MET A 446 10.76 -1.79 -7.31
N PHE A 447 9.84 -2.63 -7.78
CA PHE A 447 9.37 -3.85 -7.09
C PHE A 447 10.18 -5.10 -7.48
N ARG A 448 11.18 -4.96 -8.36
CA ARG A 448 12.03 -6.07 -8.83
C ARG A 448 12.61 -6.95 -7.72
N PRO A 449 13.10 -6.42 -6.57
CA PRO A 449 13.62 -7.26 -5.49
C PRO A 449 12.64 -8.32 -4.95
N ILE A 450 11.34 -7.99 -4.93
CA ILE A 450 10.27 -8.86 -4.40
C ILE A 450 9.97 -10.01 -5.37
N CYS A 451 10.24 -9.80 -6.65
CA CYS A 451 10.07 -10.82 -7.68
C CYS A 451 11.22 -11.84 -7.69
N GLN A 452 12.20 -11.69 -6.79
CA GLN A 452 13.36 -12.58 -6.70
C GLN A 452 13.24 -13.52 -5.50
N GLN A 453 13.62 -14.79 -5.69
CA GLN A 453 13.45 -15.84 -4.68
C GLN A 453 14.21 -15.56 -3.37
N TRP A 454 15.36 -14.87 -3.43
CA TRP A 454 16.14 -14.55 -2.24
C TRP A 454 15.31 -13.76 -1.21
N HIS A 455 14.40 -12.89 -1.66
CA HIS A 455 13.60 -12.05 -0.77
C HIS A 455 12.66 -12.92 0.07
N LEU A 456 11.92 -13.83 -0.56
CA LEU A 456 11.05 -14.78 0.14
C LEU A 456 11.85 -15.76 1.02
N ILE A 457 12.95 -16.33 0.52
CA ILE A 457 13.80 -17.25 1.29
C ILE A 457 14.33 -16.56 2.56
N SER A 458 14.78 -15.31 2.45
CA SER A 458 15.26 -14.52 3.59
C SER A 458 14.17 -14.30 4.62
N LEU A 459 12.94 -14.00 4.19
CA LEU A 459 11.80 -13.83 5.09
C LEU A 459 11.41 -15.15 5.79
N LEU A 460 11.43 -16.27 5.06
CA LEU A 460 11.11 -17.59 5.61
C LEU A 460 12.16 -18.09 6.62
N ALA A 461 13.43 -17.75 6.43
CA ALA A 461 14.51 -18.16 7.32
C ALA A 461 14.31 -17.64 8.76
N ILE A 462 13.72 -16.46 8.93
CA ILE A 462 13.51 -15.80 10.23
C ILE A 462 12.46 -16.54 11.06
N ILE A 463 11.39 -17.01 10.41
CA ILE A 463 10.34 -17.79 11.08
C ILE A 463 10.95 -19.04 11.73
N GLY A 464 11.96 -19.65 11.10
CA GLY A 464 12.67 -20.82 11.61
C GLY A 464 13.65 -20.56 12.76
N THR A 465 14.12 -19.31 12.94
CA THR A 465 15.07 -18.96 14.00
C THR A 465 14.40 -18.58 15.32
N ASP A 466 13.18 -18.01 15.29
CA ASP A 466 12.46 -17.56 16.48
C ASP A 466 11.84 -18.70 17.31
N SER A 467 11.79 -19.93 16.78
CA SER A 467 11.38 -21.11 17.56
C SER A 467 12.43 -21.59 18.56
N HIS A 468 13.66 -21.06 18.55
CA HIS A 468 14.77 -21.51 19.40
C HIS A 468 15.26 -20.48 20.45
N THR A 469 14.72 -19.25 20.48
CA THR A 469 15.14 -18.18 21.39
C THR A 469 14.13 -17.89 22.52
N GLN A 470 13.41 -18.91 23.00
CA GLN A 470 12.78 -18.83 24.32
C GLN A 470 13.78 -19.19 25.42
N SER A 471 14.72 -18.28 25.70
CA SER A 471 15.44 -18.27 26.98
C SER A 471 15.23 -16.90 27.63
N ALA A 472 14.72 -16.95 28.85
CA ALA A 472 14.24 -15.83 29.63
C ALA A 472 15.29 -14.74 29.86
N GLU A 473 15.02 -13.52 29.37
CA GLU A 473 15.50 -12.29 30.00
C GLU A 473 14.32 -11.32 30.14
N THR A 474 13.97 -11.02 31.38
CA THR A 474 12.91 -10.10 31.80
C THR A 474 13.29 -8.64 31.48
N VAL A 475 12.65 -8.06 30.48
CA VAL A 475 12.65 -6.61 30.18
C VAL A 475 11.41 -5.97 30.82
N PRO A 476 11.49 -4.75 31.39
CA PRO A 476 10.40 -4.15 32.17
C PRO A 476 9.15 -3.83 31.32
N PRO A 477 7.96 -3.80 31.93
CA PRO A 477 6.69 -3.65 31.23
C PRO A 477 6.42 -2.16 31.05
N ASN A 478 6.94 -1.56 29.99
CA ASN A 478 6.45 -0.30 29.42
C ASN A 478 7.23 0.00 28.15
N ASN A 479 6.80 -0.59 27.03
CA ASN A 479 6.81 0.03 25.70
C ASN A 479 6.15 -0.92 24.67
N ILE A 480 4.90 -0.58 24.34
CA ILE A 480 4.24 -0.74 23.04
C ILE A 480 4.03 -2.17 22.53
N GLU A 481 2.76 -2.54 22.40
CA GLU A 481 2.17 -3.74 21.76
C GLU A 481 2.55 -3.97 20.26
N CYS A 482 3.59 -3.31 19.75
CA CYS A 482 3.98 -3.30 18.34
C CYS A 482 5.00 -4.39 17.96
N LEU A 483 5.61 -5.07 18.93
CA LEU A 483 6.41 -6.29 18.68
C LEU A 483 5.47 -7.49 18.54
N LYS A 484 4.64 -7.51 17.48
CA LYS A 484 3.93 -8.72 17.09
C LYS A 484 4.93 -9.76 16.63
N LYS A 485 4.73 -11.00 17.08
CA LYS A 485 5.44 -12.19 16.59
C LYS A 485 5.35 -12.24 15.07
N PHE A 486 6.49 -12.42 14.40
CA PHE A 486 6.56 -12.51 12.95
C PHE A 486 6.16 -13.92 12.49
N GLU A 487 5.08 -14.03 11.72
CA GLU A 487 4.50 -15.32 11.33
C GLU A 487 4.36 -15.48 9.81
N LEU A 488 4.12 -16.71 9.35
CA LEU A 488 3.86 -16.98 7.93
C LEU A 488 2.67 -16.17 7.41
N LEU A 489 1.71 -15.87 8.28
CA LEU A 489 0.55 -15.03 7.96
C LEU A 489 0.95 -13.61 7.52
N ASP A 490 1.99 -13.03 8.12
CA ASP A 490 2.50 -11.71 7.70
C ASP A 490 3.07 -11.77 6.29
N ILE A 491 3.84 -12.82 5.98
CA ILE A 491 4.34 -13.07 4.61
C ILE A 491 3.17 -13.26 3.64
N ALA A 492 2.12 -13.96 4.06
CA ALA A 492 0.94 -14.16 3.24
C ALA A 492 0.23 -12.84 2.91
N TYR A 493 0.03 -11.97 3.91
CA TYR A 493 -0.50 -10.62 3.71
C TYR A 493 0.35 -9.80 2.76
N PHE A 494 1.67 -9.80 2.97
CA PHE A 494 2.62 -9.10 2.12
C PHE A 494 2.45 -9.48 0.64
N TYR A 495 2.55 -10.78 0.31
CA TYR A 495 2.51 -11.21 -1.09
C TYR A 495 1.11 -11.21 -1.69
N SER A 496 0.06 -11.41 -0.89
CA SER A 496 -1.33 -11.26 -1.35
C SER A 496 -1.62 -9.83 -1.83
N TYR A 497 -1.13 -8.81 -1.10
CA TYR A 497 -1.22 -7.43 -1.56
C TYR A 497 -0.36 -7.16 -2.79
N MET A 498 0.86 -7.69 -2.85
CA MET A 498 1.72 -7.54 -4.04
C MET A 498 1.07 -8.16 -5.28
N LEU A 499 0.47 -9.35 -5.19
CA LEU A 499 -0.25 -9.97 -6.31
C LEU A 499 -1.36 -9.06 -6.86
N ARG A 500 -2.15 -8.43 -5.98
CA ARG A 500 -3.22 -7.52 -6.37
C ARG A 500 -2.66 -6.25 -7.02
N ILE A 501 -1.64 -5.63 -6.42
CA ILE A 501 -0.99 -4.43 -6.98
C ILE A 501 -0.44 -4.72 -8.38
N PHE A 502 0.30 -5.82 -8.56
CA PHE A 502 0.86 -6.18 -9.86
C PHE A 502 -0.23 -6.44 -10.92
N THR A 503 -1.37 -7.02 -10.52
CA THR A 503 -2.50 -7.26 -11.44
C THR A 503 -3.07 -5.95 -11.97
N VAL A 504 -3.15 -4.90 -11.15
CA VAL A 504 -3.64 -3.57 -11.55
C VAL A 504 -2.64 -2.84 -12.47
N PHE A 505 -1.33 -2.97 -12.21
CA PHE A 505 -0.30 -2.25 -12.95
C PHE A 505 0.15 -2.94 -14.25
N ASN A 506 0.03 -4.27 -14.35
CA ASN A 506 0.42 -5.06 -15.52
C ASN A 506 -0.79 -5.79 -16.15
N PRO A 507 -1.63 -5.12 -16.95
CA PRO A 507 -2.80 -5.76 -17.55
C PRO A 507 -2.46 -6.89 -18.55
N ALA A 508 -1.27 -6.86 -19.16
CA ALA A 508 -0.86 -7.85 -20.16
C ALA A 508 -0.29 -9.14 -19.56
N PHE A 509 0.54 -9.02 -18.52
CA PHE A 509 1.25 -10.15 -17.89
C PHE A 509 0.77 -10.45 -16.46
N GLY A 510 -0.15 -9.65 -15.94
CA GLY A 510 -0.68 -9.75 -14.58
C GLY A 510 0.41 -9.76 -13.52
N SER A 511 0.22 -10.61 -12.53
CA SER A 511 1.14 -10.85 -11.42
C SER A 511 2.19 -11.96 -11.69
N LEU A 512 2.44 -12.29 -12.96
CA LEU A 512 3.34 -13.39 -13.36
C LEU A 512 4.72 -13.36 -12.70
N PRO A 513 5.44 -12.22 -12.56
CA PRO A 513 6.76 -12.21 -11.91
C PRO A 513 6.71 -12.66 -10.45
N VAL A 514 5.68 -12.23 -9.71
CA VAL A 514 5.49 -12.61 -8.31
C VAL A 514 5.02 -14.06 -8.21
N LEU A 515 4.10 -14.50 -9.09
CA LEU A 515 3.63 -15.89 -9.13
C LEU A 515 4.74 -16.88 -9.46
N ASN A 516 5.61 -16.55 -10.41
CA ASN A 516 6.81 -17.35 -10.71
C ASN A 516 7.68 -17.50 -9.46
N MET A 517 8.00 -16.40 -8.80
CA MET A 517 8.80 -16.42 -7.57
C MET A 517 8.16 -17.30 -6.50
N LEU A 518 6.87 -17.08 -6.18
CA LEU A 518 6.14 -17.82 -5.14
C LEU A 518 6.04 -19.33 -5.45
N SER A 519 5.79 -19.69 -6.71
CA SER A 519 5.53 -21.09 -7.10
C SER A 519 6.81 -21.93 -7.09
N PHE A 520 7.95 -21.32 -7.41
CA PHE A 520 9.23 -22.01 -7.50
C PHE A 520 10.10 -21.89 -6.25
N THR A 521 9.66 -21.18 -5.21
CA THR A 521 10.35 -21.18 -3.92
C THR A 521 10.07 -22.48 -3.16
N PRO A 522 11.10 -23.29 -2.85
CA PRO A 522 10.92 -24.60 -2.22
C PRO A 522 10.20 -24.50 -0.87
N GLY A 523 9.25 -25.41 -0.63
CA GLY A 523 8.54 -25.54 0.66
C GLY A 523 7.53 -24.44 0.98
N PHE A 524 7.53 -23.30 0.28
CA PHE A 524 6.59 -22.20 0.55
C PHE A 524 5.13 -22.63 0.38
N LEU A 525 4.80 -23.25 -0.77
CA LEU A 525 3.44 -23.70 -1.06
C LEU A 525 2.96 -24.79 -0.10
N VAL A 526 3.85 -25.69 0.30
CA VAL A 526 3.55 -26.76 1.28
C VAL A 526 3.30 -26.17 2.67
N ASN A 527 4.11 -25.19 3.10
CA ASN A 527 3.91 -24.49 4.38
C ASN A 527 2.59 -23.70 4.40
N LEU A 528 2.23 -23.09 3.27
CA LEU A 528 0.98 -22.35 3.12
C LEU A 528 -0.22 -23.29 3.23
N TRP A 529 -0.18 -24.43 2.53
CA TRP A 529 -1.20 -25.47 2.64
C TRP A 529 -1.26 -26.05 4.06
N GLY A 530 -0.13 -26.37 4.68
CA GLY A 530 -0.10 -26.95 6.03
C GLY A 530 -0.76 -26.06 7.07
N ASN A 531 -0.63 -24.73 6.95
CA ASN A 531 -1.36 -23.79 7.82
C ASN A 531 -2.87 -23.80 7.51
N LEU A 532 -3.27 -23.74 6.25
CA LEU A 532 -4.69 -23.85 5.87
C LEU A 532 -5.31 -25.17 6.35
N GLU A 533 -4.63 -26.28 6.12
CA GLU A 533 -5.04 -27.62 6.53
C GLU A 533 -5.22 -27.71 8.05
N SER A 534 -4.30 -27.13 8.82
CA SER A 534 -4.40 -27.12 10.29
C SER A 534 -5.62 -26.34 10.82
N ILE A 535 -6.05 -25.31 10.10
CA ILE A 535 -7.20 -24.48 10.50
C ILE A 535 -8.52 -25.12 10.02
N LEU A 536 -8.52 -25.73 8.84
CA LEU A 536 -9.71 -26.37 8.25
C LEU A 536 -10.00 -27.74 8.87
N PHE A 537 -8.96 -28.47 9.25
CA PHE A 537 -9.05 -29.82 9.81
C PHE A 537 -8.34 -29.87 11.18
N PRO A 538 -8.91 -29.21 12.21
CA PRO A 538 -8.33 -29.25 13.54
C PRO A 538 -8.31 -30.70 14.05
N VAL A 539 -7.12 -31.19 14.43
CA VAL A 539 -6.98 -32.51 15.05
C VAL A 539 -7.78 -32.51 16.36
N SER A 540 -8.89 -33.24 16.40
CA SER A 540 -9.70 -33.43 17.60
C SER A 540 -8.85 -34.13 18.68
N ASN A 541 -8.34 -33.37 19.65
CA ASN A 541 -7.66 -33.96 20.81
C ASN A 541 -8.59 -33.89 22.03
N ARG A 542 -8.82 -35.08 22.62
CA ARG A 542 -9.51 -35.40 23.88
C ARG A 542 -11.02 -35.63 23.81
N ILE A 543 -11.37 -36.90 23.51
CA ILE A 543 -12.43 -37.56 24.27
C ILE A 543 -11.99 -37.51 25.74
N THR A 544 -12.52 -36.55 26.48
CA THR A 544 -12.45 -36.53 27.94
C THR A 544 -13.70 -37.27 28.39
N GLU A 545 -13.62 -38.59 28.47
CA GLU A 545 -14.60 -39.38 29.22
C GLU A 545 -14.43 -39.05 30.70
N ASN A 546 -15.22 -38.10 31.19
CA ASN A 546 -15.61 -38.09 32.59
C ASN A 546 -16.86 -38.97 32.72
N ASN A 547 -16.68 -40.22 33.13
CA ASN A 547 -17.67 -40.89 33.95
C ASN A 547 -16.96 -41.69 35.04
N HIS A 548 -17.02 -41.13 36.24
CA HIS A 548 -16.68 -41.77 37.51
C HIS A 548 -17.31 -43.15 37.62
N TYR A 549 -16.52 -44.18 37.91
CA TYR A 549 -16.86 -45.18 38.93
C TYR A 549 -15.59 -45.81 39.54
N LEU A 550 -15.41 -45.55 40.84
CA LEU A 550 -14.85 -46.38 41.90
C LEU A 550 -13.96 -47.58 41.50
N CYS A 551 -12.68 -47.56 41.90
CA CYS A 551 -12.20 -48.46 42.97
C CYS A 551 -10.73 -48.18 43.34
N ALA A 552 -10.52 -48.10 44.65
CA ALA A 552 -9.25 -47.92 45.32
C ALA A 552 -8.37 -49.18 45.23
N GLY A 553 -7.04 -49.01 45.30
CA GLY A 553 -6.18 -50.08 45.78
C GLY A 553 -4.71 -50.08 45.34
N LYS A 554 -3.86 -49.53 46.22
CA LYS A 554 -2.55 -50.06 46.64
C LYS A 554 -1.34 -50.05 45.66
N ASN A 555 -0.45 -49.12 46.00
CA ASN A 555 0.94 -49.33 46.49
C ASN A 555 2.02 -50.02 45.63
N SER A 556 3.17 -49.33 45.71
CA SER A 556 4.58 -49.77 45.68
C SER A 556 5.19 -49.94 44.29
N GLY A 557 6.38 -49.44 43.98
CA GLY A 557 7.41 -48.77 44.78
C GLY A 557 8.77 -49.00 44.11
N LYS A 558 9.67 -48.03 44.29
CA LYS A 558 11.14 -48.09 44.14
C LYS A 558 11.79 -47.94 42.74
N GLU A 559 12.34 -46.73 42.58
CA GLU A 559 13.79 -46.39 42.59
C GLU A 559 14.75 -46.86 41.47
N LYS A 560 15.50 -45.84 41.01
CA LYS A 560 16.95 -45.77 40.65
C LYS A 560 17.38 -45.97 39.19
N GLY A 561 17.54 -44.81 38.54
CA GLY A 561 18.81 -44.20 38.11
C GLY A 561 19.97 -45.06 37.58
N GLY A 562 20.47 -44.70 36.40
CA GLY A 562 21.77 -45.13 35.86
C GLY A 562 21.99 -44.70 34.41
N VAL A 563 23.13 -44.09 34.12
CA VAL A 563 23.46 -43.31 32.91
C VAL A 563 24.53 -44.03 32.05
N PHE A 564 24.60 -43.65 30.76
CA PHE A 564 25.75 -43.72 29.81
C PHE A 564 25.84 -44.86 28.76
N VAL A 565 25.51 -44.50 27.49
CA VAL A 565 26.36 -44.51 26.26
C VAL A 565 26.97 -45.85 25.76
N LYS A 566 26.62 -46.32 24.54
CA LYS A 566 27.23 -46.00 23.21
C LYS A 566 26.80 -46.99 22.09
N LYS A 567 26.67 -46.44 20.87
CA LYS A 567 26.93 -47.01 19.52
C LYS A 567 25.92 -47.95 18.81
N GLN A 568 25.29 -47.35 17.79
CA GLN A 568 25.18 -47.75 16.37
C GLN A 568 24.70 -49.15 15.95
N LYS A 569 23.57 -49.12 15.21
CA LYS A 569 23.37 -49.58 13.81
C LYS A 569 22.21 -50.58 13.66
N GLY A 570 21.21 -50.25 12.84
CA GLY A 570 20.17 -51.18 12.39
C GLY A 570 18.86 -50.48 12.08
N ALA A 571 18.40 -50.59 10.83
CA ALA A 571 17.16 -50.03 10.31
C ALA A 571 15.92 -50.58 11.02
N ASN A 572 14.83 -49.80 11.07
CA ASN A 572 13.54 -50.23 10.48
C ASN A 572 12.50 -49.12 10.50
N LYS A 573 11.76 -49.07 9.39
CA LYS A 573 10.44 -48.47 9.23
C LYS A 573 9.49 -49.08 10.26
N ASP A 574 8.70 -48.27 10.96
CA ASP A 574 7.29 -48.60 11.16
C ASP A 574 6.49 -47.40 11.65
N GLY A 575 5.43 -47.08 10.91
CA GLY A 575 4.51 -45.99 11.18
C GLY A 575 3.40 -45.91 10.13
N ALA A 576 3.04 -47.06 9.52
CA ALA A 576 2.05 -47.15 8.44
C ALA A 576 0.89 -48.12 8.76
N ASN A 577 0.78 -48.64 9.98
CA ASN A 577 -0.13 -49.76 10.28
C ASN A 577 -1.32 -49.39 11.18
N LYS A 578 -2.02 -48.28 10.89
CA LYS A 578 -3.36 -48.02 11.47
C LYS A 578 -4.45 -47.64 10.47
N TRP A 579 -4.11 -47.30 9.22
CA TRP A 579 -5.09 -46.90 8.20
C TRP A 579 -5.39 -47.97 7.14
N VAL A 580 -4.64 -49.08 7.12
CA VAL A 580 -4.83 -50.20 6.17
C VAL A 580 -6.16 -50.95 6.39
N ASN A 581 -6.77 -50.87 7.58
CA ASN A 581 -8.02 -51.60 7.87
C ASN A 581 -9.30 -50.90 7.39
N VAL A 582 -9.25 -49.62 7.00
CA VAL A 582 -10.42 -48.89 6.50
C VAL A 582 -10.51 -48.96 4.96
N LEU A 583 -9.37 -49.05 4.27
CA LEU A 583 -9.31 -49.11 2.80
C LEU A 583 -9.54 -50.51 2.21
N ASN A 584 -9.27 -51.59 2.94
CA ASN A 584 -9.48 -52.97 2.46
C ASN A 584 -10.96 -53.39 2.34
N LYS A 585 -11.93 -52.52 2.66
CA LYS A 585 -13.35 -52.75 2.42
C LYS A 585 -13.87 -52.27 1.05
N PHE A 586 -13.03 -51.60 0.25
CA PHE A 586 -13.48 -50.98 -1.01
C PHE A 586 -13.02 -51.66 -2.30
N THR A 587 -12.30 -52.78 -2.24
CA THR A 587 -11.95 -53.55 -3.43
C THR A 587 -12.79 -54.82 -3.54
N GLY A 588 -13.99 -54.70 -4.11
CA GLY A 588 -14.76 -55.85 -4.59
C GLY A 588 -14.16 -56.37 -5.89
N LYS A 589 -13.56 -57.57 -5.85
CA LYS A 589 -13.13 -58.31 -7.05
C LYS A 589 -14.29 -59.16 -7.58
N SER A 590 -14.46 -59.11 -8.90
CA SER A 590 -15.29 -59.99 -9.72
C SER A 590 -14.76 -61.44 -9.76
N GLN A 591 -15.64 -62.42 -9.65
CA GLN A 591 -15.50 -63.70 -10.37
C GLN A 591 -16.85 -64.42 -10.51
N ALA A 592 -17.07 -64.98 -11.70
CA ALA A 592 -18.20 -65.82 -12.10
C ALA A 592 -17.94 -67.29 -11.75
N ASP A 593 -18.98 -68.03 -11.31
CA ASP A 593 -19.58 -69.20 -11.98
C ASP A 593 -20.55 -69.96 -11.04
N ASP A 594 -21.51 -70.64 -11.66
CA ASP A 594 -22.55 -71.60 -11.19
C ASP A 594 -22.15 -72.47 -9.96
N ASP A 595 -23.04 -72.94 -9.08
CA ASP A 595 -24.24 -73.73 -9.37
C ASP A 595 -25.15 -73.93 -8.12
N CYS A 596 -26.37 -74.41 -8.39
CA CYS A 596 -27.60 -74.51 -7.58
C CYS A 596 -27.57 -75.32 -6.24
N ARG A 597 -28.31 -74.87 -5.20
CA ARG A 597 -29.36 -75.63 -4.46
C ARG A 597 -30.03 -74.90 -3.28
N ASP A 598 -31.35 -75.10 -3.18
CA ASP A 598 -32.36 -74.61 -2.23
C ASP A 598 -32.08 -74.82 -0.73
N LEU A 599 -32.58 -73.90 0.14
CA LEU A 599 -33.79 -74.08 0.97
C LEU A 599 -33.97 -72.96 2.05
N ILE A 600 -35.14 -72.30 1.98
CA ILE A 600 -36.04 -71.82 3.06
C ILE A 600 -35.63 -70.61 3.94
N ASP A 601 -36.30 -69.49 3.62
CA ASP A 601 -37.16 -68.62 4.47
C ASP A 601 -36.67 -68.21 5.87
N ASP A 602 -36.31 -66.92 6.00
CA ASP A 602 -36.71 -66.09 7.14
C ASP A 602 -36.47 -64.60 6.82
N HIS A 603 -37.54 -63.83 6.78
CA HIS A 603 -37.51 -62.36 6.70
C HIS A 603 -36.93 -61.75 7.99
N PRO A 604 -36.12 -60.69 7.87
CA PRO A 604 -36.39 -59.52 8.70
C PRO A 604 -36.37 -58.20 7.92
N SER A 605 -37.35 -57.36 8.26
CA SER A 605 -37.53 -55.91 8.11
C SER A 605 -36.42 -55.04 7.49
N PRO A 606 -36.78 -53.98 6.73
CA PRO A 606 -35.80 -53.08 6.13
C PRO A 606 -35.09 -52.28 7.21
N SER A 607 -33.77 -52.42 7.31
CA SER A 607 -32.94 -51.46 8.03
C SER A 607 -32.99 -50.11 7.31
N PRO A 608 -33.01 -48.98 8.05
CA PRO A 608 -32.90 -47.68 7.42
C PRO A 608 -31.55 -47.60 6.73
N VAL A 609 -31.57 -47.31 5.43
CA VAL A 609 -30.38 -46.99 4.65
C VAL A 609 -29.68 -45.84 5.36
N ASN A 610 -28.43 -46.08 5.76
CA ASN A 610 -27.57 -45.10 6.38
C ASN A 610 -27.21 -44.03 5.33
N GLU A 611 -28.07 -43.03 5.18
CA GLU A 611 -27.95 -41.90 4.24
C GLU A 611 -26.85 -40.89 4.65
N ASP A 612 -26.18 -41.13 5.79
CA ASP A 612 -25.23 -40.21 6.40
C ASP A 612 -23.79 -40.29 5.84
N SER A 613 -23.48 -41.15 4.86
CA SER A 613 -22.11 -41.27 4.34
C SER A 613 -21.71 -40.21 3.30
N CYS A 614 -22.63 -39.35 2.86
CA CYS A 614 -22.36 -38.31 1.87
C CYS A 614 -21.70 -37.03 2.44
N ASP A 615 -21.54 -36.91 3.76
CA ASP A 615 -21.10 -35.67 4.43
C ASP A 615 -19.58 -35.54 4.59
N VAL A 616 -18.79 -36.50 4.10
CA VAL A 616 -17.34 -36.57 4.40
C VAL A 616 -16.53 -35.48 3.66
N TRP A 617 -17.02 -35.00 2.51
CA TRP A 617 -16.28 -34.08 1.64
C TRP A 617 -16.79 -32.64 1.68
N ASP A 618 -17.86 -32.36 2.43
CA ASP A 618 -18.35 -31.01 2.67
C ASP A 618 -17.56 -30.37 3.83
N ILE A 619 -16.83 -29.30 3.55
CA ILE A 619 -15.94 -28.66 4.52
C ILE A 619 -16.73 -27.64 5.34
N GLU A 620 -17.07 -28.01 6.58
CA GLU A 620 -17.93 -27.23 7.48
C GLU A 620 -17.52 -25.75 7.63
N PRO A 621 -16.23 -25.38 7.82
CA PRO A 621 -15.79 -23.98 7.88
C PRO A 621 -16.07 -23.14 6.62
N LEU A 622 -16.37 -23.79 5.48
CA LEU A 622 -16.52 -23.15 4.16
C LEU A 622 -17.98 -23.14 3.66
N ARG A 623 -18.94 -23.62 4.44
CA ARG A 623 -20.38 -23.65 4.09
C ARG A 623 -20.97 -22.27 3.81
N CYS A 624 -20.46 -21.24 4.49
CA CYS A 624 -20.87 -19.85 4.26
C CYS A 624 -20.10 -19.18 3.10
N GLY A 625 -19.25 -19.91 2.37
CA GLY A 625 -18.42 -19.38 1.30
C GLY A 625 -17.37 -18.37 1.80
N PRO A 626 -16.91 -17.43 0.95
CA PRO A 626 -15.89 -16.46 1.33
C PRO A 626 -16.37 -15.44 2.39
N GLN A 627 -17.68 -15.36 2.66
CA GLN A 627 -18.22 -14.54 3.75
C GLN A 627 -18.04 -15.19 5.13
N GLY A 628 -17.89 -16.51 5.18
CA GLY A 628 -17.74 -17.27 6.43
C GLY A 628 -16.32 -17.32 6.98
N ILE A 629 -15.32 -16.91 6.19
CA ILE A 629 -13.91 -17.04 6.53
C ILE A 629 -13.32 -15.72 7.04
N SER A 630 -12.35 -15.80 7.94
CA SER A 630 -11.63 -14.63 8.44
C SER A 630 -10.83 -13.93 7.33
N LYS A 631 -10.41 -12.68 7.55
CA LYS A 631 -9.52 -11.94 6.64
C LYS A 631 -8.18 -12.69 6.44
N ASP A 632 -7.67 -13.29 7.51
CA ASP A 632 -6.44 -14.09 7.51
C ASP A 632 -6.59 -15.29 6.57
N MET A 633 -7.69 -16.03 6.71
CA MET A 633 -8.00 -17.19 5.87
C MET A 633 -8.21 -16.78 4.40
N THR A 634 -8.91 -15.68 4.16
CA THR A 634 -9.11 -15.12 2.81
C THR A 634 -7.76 -14.86 2.14
N CYS A 635 -6.82 -14.28 2.89
CA CYS A 635 -5.49 -13.97 2.41
C CYS A 635 -4.66 -15.23 2.09
N LEU A 636 -4.65 -16.20 3.00
CA LEU A 636 -3.96 -17.47 2.82
C LEU A 636 -4.52 -18.24 1.61
N PHE A 637 -5.85 -18.34 1.50
CA PHE A 637 -6.50 -19.00 0.37
C PHE A 637 -6.21 -18.30 -0.95
N HIS A 638 -6.29 -16.96 -1.00
CA HIS A 638 -6.01 -16.21 -2.23
C HIS A 638 -4.60 -16.50 -2.73
N LEU A 639 -3.62 -16.41 -1.83
CA LEU A 639 -2.22 -16.67 -2.16
C LEU A 639 -1.99 -18.13 -2.57
N PHE A 640 -2.60 -19.08 -1.86
CA PHE A 640 -2.48 -20.51 -2.16
C PHE A 640 -3.07 -20.85 -3.52
N CYS A 641 -4.32 -20.44 -3.78
CA CYS A 641 -5.01 -20.72 -5.03
C CYS A 641 -4.27 -20.09 -6.21
N ALA A 642 -3.81 -18.84 -6.09
CA ALA A 642 -3.08 -18.16 -7.15
C ALA A 642 -1.74 -18.85 -7.46
N THR A 643 -0.97 -19.19 -6.42
CA THR A 643 0.34 -19.84 -6.55
C THR A 643 0.21 -21.27 -7.05
N TYR A 644 -0.72 -22.06 -6.50
CA TYR A 644 -0.91 -23.45 -6.92
C TYR A 644 -1.48 -23.56 -8.34
N SER A 645 -2.43 -22.70 -8.71
CA SER A 645 -2.90 -22.62 -10.11
C SER A 645 -1.76 -22.36 -11.09
N HIS A 646 -0.84 -21.47 -10.72
CA HIS A 646 0.32 -21.17 -11.56
C HIS A 646 1.27 -22.36 -11.67
N LEU A 647 1.54 -23.03 -10.55
CA LEU A 647 2.35 -24.25 -10.53
C LEU A 647 1.70 -25.40 -11.33
N LEU A 648 0.38 -25.60 -11.21
CA LEU A 648 -0.37 -26.65 -11.92
C LEU A 648 -0.30 -26.53 -13.44
N LEU A 649 -0.09 -25.33 -13.98
CA LEU A 649 0.12 -25.13 -15.42
C LEU A 649 1.49 -25.62 -15.91
N ILE A 650 2.46 -25.75 -15.00
CA ILE A 650 3.85 -26.03 -15.32
C ILE A 650 4.23 -27.46 -14.93
N LEU A 651 3.62 -28.02 -13.88
CA LEU A 651 3.83 -29.39 -13.44
C LEU A 651 3.48 -30.39 -14.56
N ASP A 652 4.35 -31.37 -14.78
CA ASP A 652 4.04 -32.48 -15.65
C ASP A 652 3.22 -33.57 -14.91
N ASP A 653 2.66 -34.51 -15.68
CA ASP A 653 1.83 -35.58 -15.12
C ASP A 653 2.67 -36.56 -14.26
N ILE A 654 3.95 -36.73 -14.56
CA ILE A 654 4.86 -37.60 -13.78
C ILE A 654 5.09 -36.99 -12.39
N GLU A 655 5.36 -35.69 -12.30
CA GLU A 655 5.55 -34.94 -11.07
C GLU A 655 4.29 -34.94 -10.21
N PHE A 656 3.13 -34.81 -10.84
CA PHE A 656 1.84 -34.76 -10.18
C PHE A 656 1.34 -36.14 -9.68
N TYR A 657 1.32 -37.16 -10.54
CA TYR A 657 0.74 -38.48 -10.22
C TYR A 657 1.76 -39.46 -9.63
N GLU A 658 2.97 -39.53 -10.20
CA GLU A 658 3.97 -40.54 -9.82
C GLU A 658 4.86 -40.06 -8.68
N LYS A 659 5.53 -38.91 -8.86
CA LYS A 659 6.41 -38.34 -7.83
C LYS A 659 5.63 -37.70 -6.70
N GLN A 660 4.40 -37.24 -6.96
CA GLN A 660 3.51 -36.57 -6.02
C GLN A 660 4.15 -35.37 -5.32
N VAL A 661 4.75 -34.48 -6.11
CA VAL A 661 5.40 -33.26 -5.65
C VAL A 661 4.64 -32.05 -6.22
N PRO A 662 4.30 -31.04 -5.41
CA PRO A 662 4.63 -30.88 -3.98
C PRO A 662 3.67 -31.59 -3.01
N PHE A 663 2.56 -32.14 -3.49
CA PHE A 663 1.49 -32.71 -2.65
C PHE A 663 1.21 -34.18 -2.98
N THR A 664 0.95 -34.98 -1.94
CA THR A 664 0.47 -36.35 -2.10
C THR A 664 -0.93 -36.37 -2.73
N LEU A 665 -1.32 -37.48 -3.36
CA LEU A 665 -2.68 -37.62 -3.92
C LEU A 665 -3.76 -37.41 -2.84
N GLU A 666 -3.50 -37.84 -1.59
CA GLU A 666 -4.40 -37.60 -0.47
C GLU A 666 -4.54 -36.10 -0.16
N GLN A 667 -3.43 -35.35 -0.13
CA GLN A 667 -3.47 -33.90 0.05
C GLN A 667 -4.19 -33.22 -1.12
N GLN A 668 -3.96 -33.68 -2.35
CA GLN A 668 -4.66 -33.16 -3.54
C GLN A 668 -6.17 -33.39 -3.46
N GLN A 669 -6.63 -34.56 -2.99
CA GLN A 669 -8.06 -34.79 -2.74
C GLN A 669 -8.62 -33.80 -1.70
N ARG A 670 -7.91 -33.54 -0.60
CA ARG A 670 -8.32 -32.55 0.41
C ARG A 670 -8.35 -31.13 -0.15
N ILE A 671 -7.37 -30.76 -0.98
CA ILE A 671 -7.36 -29.47 -1.67
C ILE A 671 -8.58 -29.36 -2.59
N ALA A 672 -8.88 -30.40 -3.37
CA ALA A 672 -10.02 -30.44 -4.27
C ALA A 672 -11.35 -30.27 -3.53
N SER A 673 -11.56 -30.98 -2.41
CA SER A 673 -12.80 -30.86 -1.63
C SER A 673 -12.98 -29.46 -1.01
N VAL A 674 -11.88 -28.87 -0.51
CA VAL A 674 -11.84 -27.51 0.01
C VAL A 674 -12.19 -26.48 -1.06
N LEU A 675 -11.57 -26.56 -2.24
CA LEU A 675 -11.85 -25.65 -3.35
C LEU A 675 -13.28 -25.82 -3.88
N ASN A 676 -13.76 -27.06 -4.02
CA ASN A 676 -15.09 -27.34 -4.52
C ASN A 676 -16.16 -26.77 -3.58
N THR A 677 -15.98 -26.95 -2.26
CA THR A 677 -16.86 -26.39 -1.23
C THR A 677 -16.83 -24.86 -1.22
N LEU A 678 -15.63 -24.25 -1.25
CA LEU A 678 -15.47 -22.79 -1.24
C LEU A 678 -16.10 -22.14 -2.47
N VAL A 679 -15.84 -22.67 -3.67
CA VAL A 679 -16.33 -22.09 -4.93
C VAL A 679 -17.84 -22.24 -5.03
N TYR A 680 -18.38 -23.43 -4.75
CA TYR A 680 -19.82 -23.67 -4.83
C TYR A 680 -20.60 -22.74 -3.88
N ASN A 681 -20.19 -22.65 -2.62
CA ASN A 681 -20.88 -21.80 -1.64
C ASN A 681 -20.64 -20.31 -1.91
N GLY A 682 -19.49 -19.92 -2.44
CA GLY A 682 -19.21 -18.54 -2.85
C GLY A 682 -20.04 -18.06 -4.02
N LEU A 683 -20.29 -18.93 -5.02
CA LEU A 683 -21.21 -18.63 -6.13
C LEU A 683 -22.68 -18.62 -5.67
N SER A 684 -23.04 -19.45 -4.68
CA SER A 684 -24.40 -19.56 -4.14
C SER A 684 -24.80 -18.34 -3.28
N ASN A 685 -23.92 -17.91 -2.38
CA ASN A 685 -24.19 -16.81 -1.43
C ASN A 685 -23.90 -15.42 -2.03
N GLY A 686 -23.24 -15.40 -3.18
CA GLY A 686 -22.81 -14.24 -3.95
C GLY A 686 -21.46 -13.70 -3.52
N ILE A 687 -20.71 -13.09 -4.45
CA ILE A 687 -19.32 -12.68 -4.22
C ILE A 687 -19.26 -11.24 -3.70
N GLY A 688 -18.77 -11.05 -2.47
CA GLY A 688 -18.47 -9.69 -1.96
C GLY A 688 -17.25 -9.08 -2.66
N ARG A 689 -17.17 -7.73 -2.74
CA ARG A 689 -16.08 -7.00 -3.43
C ARG A 689 -14.68 -7.46 -3.01
N GLN A 690 -14.47 -7.66 -1.70
CA GLN A 690 -13.17 -8.07 -1.14
C GLN A 690 -12.81 -9.54 -1.41
N ALA A 691 -13.81 -10.38 -1.71
CA ALA A 691 -13.62 -11.81 -1.98
C ALA A 691 -13.38 -12.12 -3.46
N ARG A 692 -13.51 -11.13 -4.35
CA ARG A 692 -13.42 -11.34 -5.80
C ARG A 692 -12.06 -11.91 -6.26
N PRO A 693 -10.89 -11.36 -5.84
CA PRO A 693 -9.59 -11.91 -6.25
C PRO A 693 -9.36 -13.35 -5.75
N LEU A 694 -9.85 -13.66 -4.55
CA LEU A 694 -9.87 -15.01 -4.02
C LEU A 694 -10.70 -15.94 -4.91
N MET A 695 -11.95 -15.57 -5.20
CA MET A 695 -12.86 -16.40 -5.98
C MET A 695 -12.34 -16.67 -7.39
N GLU A 696 -11.81 -15.66 -8.08
CA GLU A 696 -11.20 -15.82 -9.42
C GLU A 696 -10.01 -16.80 -9.38
N SER A 697 -9.16 -16.70 -8.36
CA SER A 697 -8.03 -17.61 -8.17
C SER A 697 -8.47 -19.03 -7.79
N ALA A 698 -9.48 -19.16 -6.92
CA ALA A 698 -10.00 -20.44 -6.46
C ALA A 698 -10.74 -21.20 -7.58
N ILE A 699 -11.54 -20.50 -8.40
CA ILE A 699 -12.20 -21.07 -9.58
C ILE A 699 -11.16 -21.62 -10.56
N ARG A 700 -10.12 -20.83 -10.87
CA ARG A 700 -9.04 -21.26 -11.75
C ARG A 700 -8.32 -22.50 -11.20
N CYS A 701 -8.03 -22.50 -9.90
CA CYS A 701 -7.39 -23.64 -9.25
C CYS A 701 -8.24 -24.90 -9.33
N LEU A 702 -9.54 -24.77 -9.04
CA LEU A 702 -10.52 -25.85 -9.11
C LEU A 702 -10.61 -26.44 -10.52
N HIS A 703 -10.67 -25.61 -11.55
CA HIS A 703 -10.70 -26.05 -12.95
C HIS A 703 -9.46 -26.84 -13.34
N LEU A 704 -8.28 -26.37 -12.97
CA LEU A 704 -7.02 -27.05 -13.29
C LEU A 704 -6.92 -28.41 -12.58
N MET A 705 -7.41 -28.51 -11.35
CA MET A 705 -7.45 -29.78 -10.62
C MET A 705 -8.46 -30.76 -11.22
N TYR A 706 -9.65 -30.27 -11.58
CA TYR A 706 -10.68 -31.08 -12.20
C TYR A 706 -10.26 -31.56 -13.60
N GLU A 707 -9.62 -30.71 -14.41
CA GLU A 707 -9.08 -31.09 -15.71
C GLU A 707 -8.05 -32.22 -15.58
N ARG A 708 -7.18 -32.15 -14.56
CA ARG A 708 -6.25 -33.25 -14.25
C ARG A 708 -7.00 -34.52 -13.85
N ASP A 709 -8.01 -34.43 -13.02
CA ASP A 709 -8.81 -35.60 -12.63
C ASP A 709 -9.49 -36.26 -13.84
N CYS A 710 -9.92 -35.47 -14.82
CA CYS A 710 -10.47 -35.96 -16.09
C CYS A 710 -9.42 -36.70 -16.95
N ARG A 711 -8.14 -36.35 -16.86
CA ARG A 711 -7.06 -37.03 -17.61
C ARG A 711 -6.64 -38.35 -16.96
N HIS A 712 -6.46 -38.32 -15.64
CA HIS A 712 -6.16 -39.49 -14.85
C HIS A 712 -6.83 -39.32 -13.49
N GLN A 713 -7.83 -40.16 -13.23
CA GLN A 713 -8.63 -40.07 -12.02
C GLN A 713 -7.79 -40.24 -10.76
N PHE A 714 -7.93 -39.30 -9.84
CA PHE A 714 -7.34 -39.35 -8.50
C PHE A 714 -8.35 -38.96 -7.41
N CYS A 715 -9.48 -38.35 -7.74
CA CYS A 715 -10.57 -38.05 -6.82
C CYS A 715 -11.74 -39.06 -6.97
N PRO A 716 -12.38 -39.49 -5.86
CA PRO A 716 -13.62 -40.24 -5.95
C PRO A 716 -14.75 -39.34 -6.50
N PRO A 717 -15.67 -39.84 -7.36
CA PRO A 717 -16.71 -39.00 -7.97
C PRO A 717 -17.58 -38.24 -6.97
N VAL A 718 -17.83 -38.83 -5.80
CA VAL A 718 -18.62 -38.23 -4.71
C VAL A 718 -18.03 -36.89 -4.22
N LEU A 719 -16.70 -36.73 -4.28
CA LEU A 719 -16.01 -35.50 -3.89
C LEU A 719 -16.44 -34.31 -4.76
N TRP A 720 -16.52 -34.52 -6.07
CA TRP A 720 -16.91 -33.47 -7.02
C TRP A 720 -18.39 -33.09 -6.94
N LEU A 721 -19.23 -34.04 -6.51
CA LEU A 721 -20.67 -33.84 -6.32
C LEU A 721 -21.01 -33.11 -5.01
N SER A 722 -20.13 -33.20 -4.00
CA SER A 722 -20.24 -32.48 -2.72
C SER A 722 -19.71 -31.05 -2.84
N PRO A 723 -20.37 -30.00 -2.29
CA PRO A 723 -21.45 -30.04 -1.29
C PRO A 723 -22.87 -29.96 -1.88
N ALA A 724 -23.02 -29.93 -3.19
CA ALA A 724 -24.31 -29.61 -3.80
C ALA A 724 -25.40 -30.64 -3.55
N THR A 725 -25.05 -31.91 -3.29
CA THR A 725 -26.00 -33.01 -3.03
C THR A 725 -27.10 -32.65 -2.03
N LYS A 726 -26.83 -31.80 -1.03
CA LYS A 726 -27.81 -31.38 0.00
C LYS A 726 -28.69 -30.20 -0.42
N ASN A 727 -28.22 -29.33 -1.33
CA ASN A 727 -28.79 -28.01 -1.60
C ASN A 727 -29.03 -27.74 -3.10
N ARG A 728 -29.17 -28.76 -3.96
CA ARG A 728 -29.46 -28.56 -5.39
C ARG A 728 -30.89 -28.04 -5.59
N PRO A 729 -31.11 -26.95 -6.35
CA PRO A 729 -32.45 -26.60 -6.79
C PRO A 729 -32.96 -27.62 -7.82
N PRO A 730 -34.29 -27.74 -8.01
CA PRO A 730 -34.85 -28.58 -9.05
C PRO A 730 -34.34 -28.22 -10.45
N ILE A 731 -34.13 -29.22 -11.31
CA ILE A 731 -33.57 -29.10 -12.67
C ILE A 731 -34.25 -27.98 -13.50
N ALA A 732 -35.58 -27.89 -13.43
CA ALA A 732 -36.34 -26.87 -14.14
C ALA A 732 -36.07 -25.43 -13.62
N VAL A 733 -35.78 -25.27 -12.32
CA VAL A 733 -35.42 -23.98 -11.71
C VAL A 733 -33.99 -23.62 -12.09
N ALA A 734 -33.06 -24.58 -12.03
CA ALA A 734 -31.67 -24.41 -12.45
C ALA A 734 -31.58 -23.92 -13.92
N ALA A 735 -32.30 -24.57 -14.84
CA ALA A 735 -32.36 -24.19 -16.25
C ALA A 735 -32.97 -22.78 -16.46
N ARG A 736 -34.11 -22.48 -15.83
CA ARG A 736 -34.76 -21.16 -15.99
C ARG A 736 -33.92 -20.00 -15.45
N THR A 737 -33.20 -20.21 -14.34
CA THR A 737 -32.39 -19.16 -13.71
C THR A 737 -31.14 -18.84 -14.54
N HIS A 738 -30.60 -19.82 -15.27
CA HIS A 738 -29.48 -19.63 -16.19
C HIS A 738 -29.89 -18.82 -17.44
N GLU A 739 -31.08 -19.04 -18.00
CA GLU A 739 -31.53 -18.29 -19.19
C GLU A 739 -31.79 -16.80 -18.90
N VAL A 740 -32.45 -16.48 -17.78
CA VAL A 740 -32.71 -15.09 -17.37
C VAL A 740 -31.41 -14.31 -17.15
N PHE A 741 -30.35 -14.98 -16.73
CA PHE A 741 -29.02 -14.38 -16.62
C PHE A 741 -28.35 -14.19 -17.99
N SER A 742 -28.42 -15.19 -18.88
CA SER A 742 -27.85 -15.11 -20.23
C SER A 742 -28.50 -14.03 -21.11
N ALA A 743 -29.80 -13.76 -20.91
CA ALA A 743 -30.56 -12.74 -21.64
C ALA A 743 -30.31 -11.31 -21.13
N ASN A 744 -29.86 -11.15 -19.87
CA ASN A 744 -29.63 -9.86 -19.21
C ASN A 744 -28.14 -9.46 -19.15
N LEU A 745 -27.28 -10.05 -19.99
CA LEU A 745 -25.88 -9.64 -20.17
C LEU A 745 -25.79 -8.26 -20.87
N ARG A 746 -26.24 -7.20 -20.18
CA ARG A 746 -25.60 -5.89 -20.26
C ARG A 746 -24.50 -5.89 -19.20
N ALA A 747 -23.33 -5.36 -19.55
CA ALA A 747 -22.08 -5.53 -18.82
C ALA A 747 -22.02 -4.90 -17.40
N ASP A 748 -23.16 -4.46 -16.84
CA ASP A 748 -23.21 -3.46 -15.77
C ASP A 748 -23.53 -3.98 -14.35
N ASP A 749 -24.17 -5.13 -14.18
CA ASP A 749 -24.63 -5.57 -12.85
C ASP A 749 -23.79 -6.72 -12.24
N ALA A 750 -22.47 -6.63 -12.32
CA ALA A 750 -21.57 -7.57 -11.61
C ALA A 750 -21.60 -7.43 -10.07
N SER A 751 -22.35 -6.47 -9.54
CA SER A 751 -22.38 -6.11 -8.11
C SER A 751 -23.43 -6.86 -7.27
N THR A 752 -24.30 -7.65 -7.89
CA THR A 752 -25.26 -8.54 -7.19
C THR A 752 -25.30 -9.94 -7.81
N SER A 753 -24.15 -10.60 -7.88
CA SER A 753 -24.02 -11.99 -8.34
C SER A 753 -24.60 -13.00 -7.33
N ARG A 754 -25.92 -13.04 -7.11
CA ARG A 754 -26.59 -14.26 -6.63
C ARG A 754 -27.30 -14.88 -7.81
N SER A 755 -26.70 -15.88 -8.44
CA SER A 755 -27.39 -16.59 -9.50
C SER A 755 -26.84 -17.98 -9.69
N MET A 756 -27.73 -18.96 -9.56
CA MET A 756 -27.56 -20.36 -9.96
C MET A 756 -26.99 -20.50 -11.38
N GLY A 757 -27.22 -19.51 -12.27
CA GLY A 757 -26.63 -19.47 -13.60
C GLY A 757 -25.10 -19.48 -13.60
N SER A 758 -24.45 -18.81 -12.64
CA SER A 758 -22.99 -18.83 -12.52
C SER A 758 -22.45 -20.19 -12.07
N ILE A 759 -23.20 -20.94 -11.26
CA ILE A 759 -22.78 -22.29 -10.80
C ILE A 759 -22.81 -23.26 -11.97
N ILE A 760 -23.86 -23.20 -12.79
CA ILE A 760 -24.03 -24.06 -13.97
C ILE A 760 -22.95 -23.80 -15.01
N THR A 761 -22.51 -22.54 -15.20
CA THR A 761 -21.42 -22.21 -16.13
C THR A 761 -20.04 -22.48 -15.57
N THR A 762 -19.82 -22.22 -14.27
CA THR A 762 -18.48 -22.20 -13.67
C THR A 762 -18.13 -23.51 -12.98
N THR A 763 -19.07 -24.25 -12.41
CA THR A 763 -18.82 -25.53 -11.73
C THR A 763 -19.84 -26.59 -12.16
N PRO A 764 -19.89 -26.97 -13.45
CA PRO A 764 -20.86 -27.94 -13.95
C PRO A 764 -20.66 -29.34 -13.37
N HIS A 765 -19.41 -29.72 -13.05
CA HIS A 765 -19.04 -31.04 -12.49
C HIS A 765 -19.75 -31.40 -11.19
N VAL A 766 -20.31 -30.41 -10.52
CA VAL A 766 -21.07 -30.55 -9.27
C VAL A 766 -22.46 -31.18 -9.50
N PHE A 767 -22.93 -31.19 -10.76
CA PHE A 767 -24.14 -31.87 -11.19
C PHE A 767 -23.81 -33.21 -11.88
N PRO A 768 -24.47 -34.32 -11.51
CA PRO A 768 -24.37 -35.60 -12.20
C PRO A 768 -24.64 -35.45 -13.69
N PHE A 769 -24.01 -36.31 -14.49
CA PHE A 769 -24.13 -36.26 -15.94
C PHE A 769 -25.59 -36.33 -16.41
N GLU A 770 -26.40 -37.18 -15.78
CA GLU A 770 -27.82 -37.36 -16.08
C GLU A 770 -28.62 -36.06 -15.88
N GLU A 771 -28.39 -35.37 -14.76
CA GLU A 771 -29.01 -34.09 -14.44
C GLU A 771 -28.58 -32.99 -15.43
N ARG A 772 -27.30 -32.99 -15.84
CA ARG A 772 -26.78 -32.05 -16.84
C ARG A 772 -27.39 -32.25 -18.23
N VAL A 773 -27.59 -33.51 -18.62
CA VAL A 773 -28.31 -33.85 -19.87
C VAL A 773 -29.76 -33.39 -19.80
N GLU A 774 -30.41 -33.52 -18.65
CA GLU A 774 -31.80 -33.07 -18.47
C GLU A 774 -31.90 -31.53 -18.48
N MET A 775 -30.99 -30.83 -17.81
CA MET A 775 -30.87 -29.36 -17.90
C MET A 775 -30.66 -28.92 -19.35
N PHE A 776 -29.80 -29.61 -20.10
CA PHE A 776 -29.58 -29.35 -21.53
C PHE A 776 -30.84 -29.56 -22.38
N ARG A 777 -31.61 -30.61 -22.11
CA ARG A 777 -32.90 -30.86 -22.77
C ARG A 777 -33.92 -29.76 -22.46
N GLU A 778 -33.99 -29.30 -21.21
CA GLU A 778 -34.84 -28.18 -20.82
C GLU A 778 -34.43 -26.87 -21.51
N PHE A 779 -33.13 -26.57 -21.62
CA PHE A 779 -32.64 -25.44 -22.41
C PHE A 779 -33.09 -25.51 -23.87
N ILE A 780 -33.00 -26.67 -24.51
CA ILE A 780 -33.49 -26.85 -25.89
C ILE A 780 -35.00 -26.63 -25.99
N LYS A 781 -35.78 -27.06 -24.99
CA LYS A 781 -37.24 -26.87 -24.97
C LYS A 781 -37.61 -25.39 -24.81
N MET A 782 -36.96 -24.67 -23.91
CA MET A 782 -37.16 -23.23 -23.69
C MET A 782 -36.78 -22.43 -24.94
N ASP A 783 -35.66 -22.75 -25.57
CA ASP A 783 -35.19 -22.13 -26.81
C ASP A 783 -36.10 -22.40 -28.02
N LYS A 784 -36.72 -23.59 -28.09
CA LYS A 784 -37.77 -23.88 -29.07
C LYS A 784 -39.05 -23.10 -28.78
N ALA A 785 -39.38 -22.87 -27.51
CA ALA A 785 -40.56 -22.10 -27.12
C ALA A 785 -40.38 -20.60 -27.38
N SER A 786 -39.21 -20.03 -27.07
CA SER A 786 -38.88 -18.63 -27.33
C SER A 786 -38.90 -18.31 -28.83
N ARG A 787 -38.32 -19.17 -29.67
CA ARG A 787 -38.36 -19.02 -31.14
C ARG A 787 -39.77 -19.09 -31.71
N LYS A 788 -40.62 -19.98 -31.17
CA LYS A 788 -42.04 -20.04 -31.53
C LYS A 788 -42.79 -18.76 -31.15
N MET A 789 -42.47 -18.16 -30.00
CA MET A 789 -43.05 -16.88 -29.57
C MET A 789 -42.52 -15.68 -30.38
N ALA A 790 -41.29 -15.74 -30.86
CA ALA A 790 -40.67 -14.72 -31.71
C ALA A 790 -41.11 -14.80 -33.19
N GLY A 791 -41.96 -15.77 -33.55
CA GLY A 791 -42.47 -15.93 -34.91
C GLY A 791 -41.49 -16.57 -35.90
N GLU A 792 -40.35 -17.08 -35.44
CA GLU A 792 -39.38 -17.78 -36.28
C GLU A 792 -39.85 -19.22 -36.55
N VAL A 793 -40.29 -19.48 -37.78
CA VAL A 793 -40.65 -20.81 -38.26
C VAL A 793 -39.49 -21.40 -39.05
N SER A 794 -38.82 -22.39 -38.46
CA SER A 794 -38.01 -23.41 -39.12
C SER A 794 -36.87 -22.95 -40.05
N GLY A 795 -35.77 -22.47 -39.48
CA GLY A 795 -34.45 -22.38 -40.14
C GLY A 795 -33.33 -22.15 -39.12
N PRO A 796 -32.07 -22.61 -39.37
CA PRO A 796 -30.97 -22.34 -38.45
C PRO A 796 -30.53 -20.87 -38.60
N GLY A 797 -31.03 -20.00 -37.74
CA GLY A 797 -30.61 -18.59 -37.67
C GLY A 797 -29.18 -18.42 -37.15
N SER A 798 -28.49 -17.37 -37.58
CA SER A 798 -27.09 -17.06 -37.22
C SER A 798 -26.82 -16.90 -35.72
N GLN A 799 -27.84 -16.63 -34.89
CA GLN A 799 -27.75 -16.64 -33.43
C GLN A 799 -27.54 -18.05 -32.85
N SER A 800 -28.05 -19.11 -33.51
CA SER A 800 -28.09 -20.47 -32.94
C SER A 800 -26.72 -21.10 -32.79
N VAL A 801 -25.74 -20.70 -33.62
CA VAL A 801 -24.38 -21.24 -33.62
C VAL A 801 -23.54 -20.67 -32.46
N ARG A 802 -23.78 -19.40 -32.09
CA ARG A 802 -23.05 -18.73 -31.01
C ARG A 802 -23.57 -19.17 -29.63
N ASP A 803 -24.89 -19.33 -29.48
CA ASP A 803 -25.51 -19.81 -28.24
C ASP A 803 -25.33 -21.32 -28.00
N SER A 804 -25.29 -22.15 -29.06
CA SER A 804 -24.96 -23.56 -28.93
C SER A 804 -23.54 -23.78 -28.39
N SER A 805 -22.60 -22.90 -28.74
CA SER A 805 -21.19 -22.99 -28.30
C SER A 805 -21.02 -22.82 -26.79
N HIS A 806 -21.76 -21.88 -26.18
CA HIS A 806 -21.75 -21.66 -24.73
C HIS A 806 -22.49 -22.77 -23.96
N ARG A 807 -23.54 -23.37 -24.55
CA ARG A 807 -24.36 -24.42 -23.91
C ARG A 807 -23.74 -25.82 -24.00
N ILE A 808 -22.83 -26.07 -24.95
CA ILE A 808 -22.05 -27.32 -25.05
C ILE A 808 -21.11 -27.52 -23.85
N VAL A 809 -20.68 -26.44 -23.17
CA VAL A 809 -19.80 -26.49 -21.98
C VAL A 809 -20.39 -27.38 -20.88
N LEU A 810 -21.73 -27.44 -20.76
CA LEU A 810 -22.42 -28.30 -19.79
C LEU A 810 -22.16 -29.79 -19.97
N LEU A 811 -21.86 -30.23 -21.18
CA LEU A 811 -21.66 -31.64 -21.52
C LEU A 811 -20.19 -31.95 -21.82
N LYS A 812 -19.34 -30.94 -22.04
CA LYS A 812 -17.97 -31.10 -22.54
C LYS A 812 -16.97 -31.69 -21.54
N THR A 813 -17.30 -31.72 -20.24
CA THR A 813 -16.38 -32.18 -19.19
C THR A 813 -16.13 -33.70 -19.19
N ASP A 814 -17.02 -34.49 -19.81
CA ASP A 814 -17.00 -35.96 -19.64
C ASP A 814 -16.68 -36.71 -20.95
N PHE A 815 -16.43 -36.01 -22.06
CA PHE A 815 -16.18 -36.61 -23.38
C PHE A 815 -14.70 -36.95 -23.66
N SER A 816 -13.87 -37.04 -22.62
CA SER A 816 -12.44 -37.36 -22.74
C SER A 816 -12.12 -38.79 -22.28
N ASN A 817 -13.01 -39.75 -22.57
CA ASN A 817 -12.73 -41.19 -22.45
C ASN A 817 -12.62 -41.82 -23.83
#